data_AF-A0A672P8H1-F1
#
_entry.id   AF-A0A672P8H1-F1
#
_cell.length_a   1.000
_cell.length_b   1.000
_cell.length_c   1.000
_cell.angle_alpha   90.00
_cell.angle_beta   90.00
_cell.angle_gamma   90.00
#
_symmetry.space_group_name_H-M   'P 1'
#
loop_
_entity.id
_entity.type
_entity.pdbx_description
1 polymer ?
#
loop_
_entity_poly.entity_id
_entity_poly.type
_entity_poly.pdbx_seq_one_letter_code
_entity_poly.pdbx_strand_id
1 'polypeptide(L)'
;MTSLDLYSSVFVRVTDLYSSHPVCRKRLYMEVFEYTRPMMHPESGKFYQINPEEYEQPNPWKDSFQQLYKGAHVKPGFAEHFYSNPARYKGRENMLYYDTIEDALGGVQEAHFDGLIFVHSGIYTDEWIYIESPITMIGAAPGKVADKVIIENTRDSTFVFMEGSEDAYVGYMTIKFNPDDKSAQHHNAHHCLEITVNCSPIIDHCIIRSTCTVGSAVCVSGQGASPTIKHCNISDCENVGLYITDHAQGIYEDNEISNNALAGIWVKNHGNPIIRRNHIHHGRDVGVFTFDHGMGYFESCSIHRNRIAGFEVKAYANPTVVRCEIHHGQTGGIYVHEKGRGQFIENKIYANNFAGVWITSNSDPTIRGNAIFNGNQGGVYIFGDGRGLIEGNDIYGNALAGIQIRTNSCPIVRHNKIHDGQHGGIYVHEKGQGVIEENEVYSNTLAGVWVTTGSTPVLRRNRIHSGKQVGVYFYDNGHGVLEDNDIYNHMYSGVQIRTGSNPKIRRNKIWGGQNGGILVYNSGLGFIEDNEIFDNAMAGVWIKTDSNPTLRRNKIHDGRDGGICIFNGGRGLLEENDIFRNAQAGVLISTNSHPVLRKNRIFDGFAAGIEITNHATATLEGNQIFNNRFGGLFLASGVNVTMKDNKIMNNQDAIEKAVSRGQCLYKISSYTSYPMHDFYRCHTCNTTDRNAICVNCIKKCHQGHDVEFIRHDSHLGYFHNNYNPLLIDIAFITVEYIFCQIL
;
A
#
# COMPACT_ATOMS: atom_id res chain seq x y z
N MET A 1 57.41 -35.36 4.91
CA MET A 1 57.94 -36.61 5.51
C MET A 1 56.74 -37.52 5.68
N THR A 2 56.57 -38.68 5.04
CA THR A 2 57.49 -39.59 4.33
C THR A 2 56.65 -40.53 3.44
N SER A 3 57.16 -40.79 2.23
CA SER A 3 57.08 -42.03 1.44
C SER A 3 55.71 -42.69 1.17
N LEU A 4 55.17 -42.50 -0.05
CA LEU A 4 55.15 -43.53 -1.10
C LEU A 4 54.64 -42.94 -2.43
N ASP A 5 55.49 -42.08 -3.00
CA ASP A 5 55.48 -41.58 -4.38
C ASP A 5 55.89 -42.68 -5.37
N LEU A 6 54.96 -43.54 -5.80
CA LEU A 6 55.29 -44.54 -6.83
C LEU A 6 54.19 -44.87 -7.86
N TYR A 7 53.19 -44.00 -8.02
CA TYR A 7 52.28 -44.02 -9.18
C TYR A 7 52.12 -42.65 -9.86
N SER A 8 53.12 -41.77 -9.72
CA SER A 8 53.20 -40.47 -10.40
C SER A 8 53.82 -40.53 -11.81
N SER A 9 54.17 -41.73 -12.32
CA SER A 9 54.96 -41.87 -13.56
C SER A 9 54.17 -41.89 -14.88
N VAL A 10 52.87 -41.57 -14.87
CA VAL A 10 52.07 -41.39 -16.12
C VAL A 10 51.61 -39.93 -16.30
N PHE A 11 51.66 -39.11 -15.24
CA PHE A 11 51.18 -37.71 -15.24
C PHE A 11 51.96 -36.71 -16.11
N VAL A 12 53.16 -37.10 -16.54
CA VAL A 12 54.13 -36.19 -17.16
C VAL A 12 54.02 -36.17 -18.70
N ARG A 13 53.33 -37.13 -19.34
CA ARG A 13 53.40 -37.24 -20.82
C ARG A 13 52.43 -36.35 -21.60
N VAL A 14 51.27 -35.97 -21.07
CA VAL A 14 50.36 -35.03 -21.79
C VAL A 14 50.85 -33.58 -21.71
N THR A 15 51.53 -33.24 -20.61
CA THR A 15 52.01 -31.88 -20.34
C THR A 15 53.41 -31.59 -20.88
N ASP A 16 54.24 -32.61 -21.14
CA ASP A 16 55.60 -32.45 -21.69
C ASP A 16 55.72 -32.78 -23.19
N LEU A 17 54.77 -33.50 -23.81
CA LEU A 17 54.85 -33.78 -25.27
C LEU A 17 54.38 -32.61 -26.16
N TYR A 18 53.69 -31.61 -25.61
CA TYR A 18 53.30 -30.40 -26.34
C TYR A 18 53.86 -29.18 -25.61
N SER A 19 54.67 -28.40 -26.34
CA SER A 19 55.52 -27.28 -25.92
C SER A 19 55.06 -26.44 -24.70
N SER A 20 56.02 -25.87 -23.99
CA SER A 20 55.87 -24.90 -22.89
C SER A 20 55.12 -23.60 -23.27
N HIS A 21 54.61 -23.48 -24.50
CA HIS A 21 54.00 -22.27 -25.03
C HIS A 21 52.48 -22.20 -24.70
N PRO A 22 51.99 -21.09 -24.10
CA PRO A 22 50.57 -20.92 -23.72
C PRO A 22 49.54 -21.19 -24.84
N VAL A 23 49.90 -20.91 -26.10
CA VAL A 23 49.04 -21.09 -27.28
C VAL A 23 48.70 -22.57 -27.53
N CYS A 24 49.67 -23.47 -27.34
CA CYS A 24 49.45 -24.92 -27.53
C CYS A 24 48.54 -25.50 -26.44
N ARG A 25 48.66 -25.02 -25.20
CA ARG A 25 47.80 -25.44 -24.07
C ARG A 25 46.37 -24.96 -24.24
N LYS A 26 46.16 -23.72 -24.70
CA LYS A 26 44.84 -23.21 -25.07
C LYS A 26 44.18 -24.09 -26.13
N ARG A 27 44.91 -24.46 -27.20
CA ARG A 27 44.36 -25.31 -28.26
C ARG A 27 43.95 -26.68 -27.74
N LEU A 28 44.82 -27.33 -26.97
CA LEU A 28 44.52 -28.64 -26.37
C LEU A 28 43.30 -28.57 -25.44
N TYR A 29 43.24 -27.55 -24.58
CA TYR A 29 42.12 -27.36 -23.67
C TYR A 29 40.80 -27.20 -24.43
N MET A 30 40.79 -26.35 -25.47
CA MET A 30 39.61 -26.15 -26.32
C MET A 30 39.22 -27.42 -27.09
N GLU A 31 40.19 -28.24 -27.52
CA GLU A 31 39.92 -29.54 -28.16
C GLU A 31 39.28 -30.55 -27.20
N VAL A 32 39.57 -30.45 -25.91
CA VAL A 32 39.10 -31.39 -24.89
C VAL A 32 37.76 -30.98 -24.28
N PHE A 33 37.60 -29.72 -23.90
CA PHE A 33 36.43 -29.21 -23.15
C PHE A 33 35.54 -28.26 -23.96
N GLU A 34 35.93 -27.91 -25.18
CA GLU A 34 35.20 -27.01 -26.09
C GLU A 34 35.01 -25.56 -25.61
N TYR A 35 35.33 -25.24 -24.34
CA TYR A 35 35.17 -23.89 -23.81
C TYR A 35 36.13 -22.88 -24.45
N THR A 36 35.60 -21.71 -24.78
CA THR A 36 36.38 -20.56 -25.28
C THR A 36 36.98 -19.71 -24.16
N ARG A 37 36.65 -20.00 -22.91
CA ARG A 37 37.20 -19.43 -21.68
C ARG A 37 37.53 -20.56 -20.70
N PRO A 38 38.59 -20.46 -19.88
CA PRO A 38 38.89 -21.46 -18.86
C PRO A 38 37.73 -21.57 -17.86
N MET A 39 37.33 -22.81 -17.56
CA MET A 39 36.31 -23.12 -16.57
C MET A 39 37.01 -23.52 -15.28
N MET A 40 36.83 -22.76 -14.22
CA MET A 40 37.45 -23.02 -12.93
C MET A 40 36.52 -23.87 -12.07
N HIS A 41 37.11 -24.84 -11.38
CA HIS A 41 36.48 -25.71 -10.40
C HIS A 41 37.40 -25.87 -9.17
N PRO A 42 37.51 -24.84 -8.31
CA PRO A 42 38.44 -24.86 -7.18
C PRO A 42 37.97 -25.72 -6.00
N GLU A 43 36.67 -25.97 -5.89
CA GLU A 43 36.03 -26.73 -4.81
C GLU A 43 34.69 -27.30 -5.30
N SER A 44 34.20 -28.35 -4.64
CA SER A 44 32.96 -29.04 -5.01
C SER A 44 31.80 -28.07 -5.22
N GLY A 45 31.03 -28.25 -6.30
CA GLY A 45 29.86 -27.42 -6.62
C GLY A 45 30.15 -25.96 -6.97
N LYS A 46 31.42 -25.54 -7.14
CA LYS A 46 31.76 -24.20 -7.63
C LYS A 46 32.37 -24.26 -9.01
N PHE A 47 31.68 -23.64 -9.97
CA PHE A 47 32.10 -23.52 -11.36
C PHE A 47 31.94 -22.08 -11.84
N TYR A 48 32.97 -21.54 -12.48
CA TYR A 48 32.88 -20.21 -13.10
C TYR A 48 33.91 -20.07 -14.23
N GLN A 49 33.54 -19.32 -15.26
CA GLN A 49 34.45 -18.98 -16.34
C GLN A 49 35.23 -17.71 -16.00
N ILE A 50 36.53 -17.71 -16.26
CA ILE A 50 37.40 -16.54 -16.05
C ILE A 50 37.76 -15.87 -17.38
N ASN A 51 37.94 -14.54 -17.34
CA ASN A 51 38.61 -13.83 -18.42
C ASN A 51 40.14 -14.04 -18.29
N PRO A 52 40.81 -14.71 -19.24
CA PRO A 52 42.25 -14.99 -19.13
C PRO A 52 43.12 -13.73 -19.03
N GLU A 53 42.63 -12.58 -19.53
CA GLU A 53 43.36 -11.31 -19.50
C GLU A 53 43.34 -10.64 -18.12
N GLU A 54 42.41 -11.03 -17.25
CA GLU A 54 42.17 -10.43 -15.92
C GLU A 54 42.64 -11.35 -14.78
N TYR A 55 43.25 -12.50 -15.10
CA TYR A 55 43.64 -13.52 -14.11
C TYR A 55 45.10 -13.38 -13.68
N GLU A 56 45.34 -13.29 -12.37
CA GLU A 56 46.68 -13.00 -11.80
C GLU A 56 47.70 -14.16 -11.94
N GLN A 57 47.23 -15.40 -12.08
CA GLN A 57 48.11 -16.58 -12.21
C GLN A 57 48.71 -16.71 -13.62
N PRO A 58 49.94 -17.24 -13.75
CA PRO A 58 50.67 -17.23 -15.01
C PRO A 58 50.07 -18.09 -16.13
N ASN A 59 49.15 -19.04 -15.85
CA ASN A 59 48.50 -19.84 -16.90
C ASN A 59 47.12 -20.41 -16.50
N PRO A 60 46.02 -19.65 -16.65
CA PRO A 60 44.68 -20.10 -16.29
C PRO A 60 44.20 -21.36 -17.01
N TRP A 61 44.64 -21.58 -18.26
CA TRP A 61 44.26 -22.77 -19.04
C TRP A 61 44.86 -24.05 -18.46
N LYS A 62 46.10 -23.98 -17.95
CA LYS A 62 46.75 -25.12 -17.32
C LYS A 62 46.08 -25.46 -15.99
N ASP A 63 45.80 -24.45 -15.18
CA ASP A 63 45.22 -24.62 -13.85
C ASP A 63 43.80 -25.19 -13.96
N SER A 64 43.01 -24.67 -14.88
CA SER A 64 41.69 -25.20 -15.23
C SER A 64 41.76 -26.65 -15.73
N PHE A 65 42.68 -26.97 -16.66
CA PHE A 65 42.87 -28.35 -17.12
C PHE A 65 43.18 -29.32 -15.97
N GLN A 66 44.03 -28.91 -15.02
CA GLN A 66 44.38 -29.72 -13.86
C GLN A 66 43.21 -29.98 -12.90
N GLN A 67 42.19 -29.12 -12.91
CA GLN A 67 40.97 -29.32 -12.10
C GLN A 67 39.96 -30.24 -12.80
N LEU A 68 40.00 -30.33 -14.13
CA LEU A 68 38.92 -30.91 -14.94
C LEU A 68 39.28 -32.25 -15.64
N TYR A 69 40.56 -32.59 -15.79
CA TYR A 69 41.02 -33.68 -16.66
C TYR A 69 40.53 -35.10 -16.32
N LYS A 70 39.96 -35.31 -15.13
CA LYS A 70 39.47 -36.61 -14.66
C LYS A 70 38.00 -36.88 -15.00
N GLY A 71 37.26 -35.86 -15.41
CA GLY A 71 35.84 -36.03 -15.70
C GLY A 71 35.61 -36.90 -16.94
N ALA A 72 34.49 -37.61 -16.91
CA ALA A 72 33.95 -38.32 -18.06
C ALA A 72 33.38 -37.33 -19.08
N HIS A 73 33.37 -37.73 -20.35
CA HIS A 73 32.88 -36.91 -21.44
C HIS A 73 31.76 -37.63 -22.18
N VAL A 74 30.58 -37.03 -22.21
CA VAL A 74 29.47 -37.47 -23.04
C VAL A 74 29.53 -36.71 -24.36
N LYS A 75 29.79 -37.43 -25.45
CA LYS A 75 29.91 -36.87 -26.79
C LYS A 75 29.42 -37.88 -27.84
N PRO A 76 28.17 -37.74 -28.33
CA PRO A 76 27.56 -38.70 -29.23
C PRO A 76 28.40 -38.99 -30.48
N GLY A 77 28.65 -40.27 -30.75
CA GLY A 77 29.41 -40.75 -31.91
C GLY A 77 30.93 -40.57 -31.79
N PHE A 78 31.43 -40.16 -30.62
CA PHE A 78 32.86 -39.96 -30.40
C PHE A 78 33.52 -41.12 -29.65
N ALA A 79 32.77 -41.89 -28.86
CA ALA A 79 33.36 -42.97 -28.06
C ALA A 79 34.05 -44.01 -28.95
N GLU A 80 33.37 -44.50 -30.00
CA GLU A 80 33.96 -45.43 -30.97
C GLU A 80 35.22 -44.85 -31.63
N HIS A 81 35.19 -43.57 -32.02
CA HIS A 81 36.34 -42.90 -32.63
C HIS A 81 37.53 -42.80 -31.67
N PHE A 82 37.28 -42.53 -30.39
CA PHE A 82 38.32 -42.41 -29.36
C PHE A 82 39.00 -43.77 -29.12
N TYR A 83 38.22 -44.80 -28.82
CA TYR A 83 38.74 -46.12 -28.45
C TYR A 83 39.36 -46.88 -29.63
N SER A 84 38.93 -46.62 -30.88
CA SER A 84 39.55 -47.19 -32.08
C SER A 84 40.88 -46.52 -32.48
N ASN A 85 41.25 -45.38 -31.90
CA ASN A 85 42.44 -44.61 -32.27
C ASN A 85 43.41 -44.35 -31.08
N PRO A 86 43.89 -45.38 -30.36
CA PRO A 86 44.70 -45.22 -29.15
C PRO A 86 46.03 -44.49 -29.39
N ALA A 87 46.61 -44.61 -30.60
CA ALA A 87 47.84 -43.89 -30.95
C ALA A 87 47.65 -42.38 -31.05
N ARG A 88 46.47 -41.91 -31.49
CA ARG A 88 46.14 -40.48 -31.63
C ARG A 88 45.88 -39.82 -30.27
N TYR A 89 45.28 -40.56 -29.35
CA TYR A 89 44.88 -40.07 -28.02
C TYR A 89 45.81 -40.55 -26.91
N LYS A 90 47.04 -40.94 -27.25
CA LYS A 90 48.05 -41.41 -26.31
C LYS A 90 48.25 -40.42 -25.14
N GLY A 91 48.14 -40.91 -23.92
CA GLY A 91 48.23 -40.12 -22.68
C GLY A 91 46.89 -39.63 -22.13
N ARG A 92 45.77 -39.82 -22.83
CA ARG A 92 44.40 -39.53 -22.34
C ARG A 92 43.72 -40.75 -21.73
N GLU A 93 44.49 -41.69 -21.17
CA GLU A 93 44.01 -42.99 -20.67
C GLU A 93 43.04 -42.86 -19.48
N ASN A 94 43.09 -41.74 -18.76
CA ASN A 94 42.18 -41.46 -17.63
C ASN A 94 40.92 -40.68 -18.05
N MET A 95 40.70 -40.45 -19.35
CA MET A 95 39.53 -39.72 -19.85
C MET A 95 38.54 -40.71 -20.44
N LEU A 96 37.36 -40.81 -19.82
CA LEU A 96 36.30 -41.71 -20.25
C LEU A 96 35.40 -40.98 -21.25
N TYR A 97 35.05 -41.64 -22.36
CA TYR A 97 34.11 -41.12 -23.35
C TYR A 97 32.91 -42.06 -23.48
N TYR A 98 31.71 -41.49 -23.42
CA TYR A 98 30.43 -42.16 -23.56
C TYR A 98 29.61 -41.49 -24.68
N ASP A 99 28.76 -42.26 -25.35
CA ASP A 99 27.88 -41.73 -26.39
C ASP A 99 26.56 -41.16 -25.84
N THR A 100 26.12 -41.65 -24.67
CA THR A 100 24.91 -41.20 -23.96
C THR A 100 25.22 -40.77 -22.52
N ILE A 101 24.35 -39.95 -21.94
CA ILE A 101 24.38 -39.55 -20.53
C ILE A 101 24.04 -40.77 -19.65
N GLU A 102 23.08 -41.59 -20.07
CA GLU A 102 22.70 -42.82 -19.37
C GLU A 102 23.89 -43.78 -19.17
N ASP A 103 24.69 -44.01 -20.22
CA ASP A 103 25.90 -44.84 -20.13
C ASP A 103 26.93 -44.24 -19.15
N ALA A 104 27.09 -42.92 -19.15
CA ALA A 104 28.00 -42.23 -18.23
C ALA A 104 27.55 -42.34 -16.76
N LEU A 105 26.25 -42.29 -16.51
CA LEU A 105 25.67 -42.52 -15.17
C LEU A 105 25.82 -43.99 -14.73
N GLY A 106 25.74 -44.94 -15.65
CA GLY A 106 26.05 -46.35 -15.36
C GLY A 106 27.54 -46.59 -15.06
N GLY A 107 28.43 -45.80 -15.66
CA GLY A 107 29.89 -45.87 -15.50
C GLY A 107 30.43 -45.40 -14.14
N VAL A 108 29.58 -44.89 -13.24
CA VAL A 108 29.96 -44.33 -11.93
C VAL A 108 30.71 -45.34 -11.03
N GLN A 109 30.64 -46.64 -11.32
CA GLN A 109 31.33 -47.70 -10.59
C GLN A 109 32.82 -47.91 -11.00
N GLU A 110 33.32 -47.20 -12.02
CA GLU A 110 34.70 -47.35 -12.48
C GLU A 110 35.72 -46.73 -11.51
N ALA A 111 36.81 -47.44 -11.20
CA ALA A 111 37.76 -47.10 -10.14
C ALA A 111 38.49 -45.73 -10.27
N HIS A 112 38.34 -45.04 -11.40
CA HIS A 112 38.98 -43.74 -11.69
C HIS A 112 37.98 -42.60 -11.94
N PHE A 113 36.67 -42.86 -11.85
CA PHE A 113 35.64 -41.85 -12.02
C PHE A 113 35.49 -41.00 -10.76
N ASP A 114 35.60 -39.68 -10.88
CA ASP A 114 35.57 -38.74 -9.75
C ASP A 114 34.21 -38.04 -9.58
N GLY A 115 33.17 -38.50 -10.28
CA GLY A 115 31.84 -37.92 -10.22
C GLY A 115 31.58 -36.81 -11.25
N LEU A 116 32.60 -36.34 -11.98
CA LEU A 116 32.45 -35.23 -12.93
C LEU A 116 32.13 -35.72 -14.35
N ILE A 117 31.07 -35.17 -14.94
CA ILE A 117 30.58 -35.49 -16.28
C ILE A 117 30.48 -34.19 -17.10
N PHE A 118 31.18 -34.14 -18.23
CA PHE A 118 31.05 -33.09 -19.24
C PHE A 118 30.09 -33.52 -20.34
N VAL A 119 28.99 -32.81 -20.50
CA VAL A 119 28.04 -33.02 -21.59
C VAL A 119 28.39 -32.06 -22.73
N HIS A 120 28.94 -32.59 -23.82
CA HIS A 120 29.43 -31.76 -24.93
C HIS A 120 28.31 -31.15 -25.77
N SER A 121 28.63 -30.18 -26.61
CA SER A 121 27.69 -29.55 -27.55
C SER A 121 26.87 -30.60 -28.31
N GLY A 122 25.55 -30.53 -28.21
CA GLY A 122 24.63 -31.52 -28.77
C GLY A 122 23.19 -31.34 -28.28
N ILE A 123 22.28 -32.08 -28.92
CA ILE A 123 20.90 -32.25 -28.46
C ILE A 123 20.77 -33.71 -28.03
N TYR A 124 20.47 -33.93 -26.76
CA TYR A 124 20.31 -35.23 -26.11
C TYR A 124 18.82 -35.45 -25.89
N THR A 125 18.25 -36.51 -26.46
CA THR A 125 16.81 -36.71 -26.52
C THR A 125 16.39 -38.04 -25.92
N ASP A 126 15.37 -38.02 -25.07
CA ASP A 126 14.68 -39.20 -24.52
C ASP A 126 15.59 -40.18 -23.75
N GLU A 127 16.60 -39.64 -23.08
CA GLU A 127 17.47 -40.39 -22.17
C GLU A 127 16.90 -40.43 -20.74
N TRP A 128 17.21 -41.50 -20.00
CA TRP A 128 16.74 -41.71 -18.63
C TRP A 128 17.74 -41.16 -17.62
N ILE A 129 17.49 -39.95 -17.12
CA ILE A 129 18.42 -39.22 -16.25
C ILE A 129 17.91 -39.22 -14.80
N TYR A 130 18.20 -40.32 -14.11
CA TYR A 130 17.93 -40.49 -12.67
C TYR A 130 19.22 -40.28 -11.87
N ILE A 131 19.23 -39.28 -11.02
CA ILE A 131 20.38 -38.96 -10.18
C ILE A 131 20.12 -39.50 -8.78
N GLU A 132 20.87 -40.56 -8.43
CA GLU A 132 20.82 -41.27 -7.15
C GLU A 132 22.14 -41.15 -6.36
N SER A 133 23.06 -40.31 -6.82
CA SER A 133 24.41 -40.15 -6.27
C SER A 133 24.92 -38.71 -6.41
N PRO A 134 25.93 -38.29 -5.63
CA PRO A 134 26.50 -36.93 -5.62
C PRO A 134 27.36 -36.63 -6.87
N ILE A 135 26.82 -36.85 -8.07
CA ILE A 135 27.52 -36.59 -9.33
C ILE A 135 27.47 -35.11 -9.70
N THR A 136 28.48 -34.66 -10.44
CA THR A 136 28.56 -33.33 -11.01
C THR A 136 28.46 -33.43 -12.53
N MET A 137 27.47 -32.78 -13.13
CA MET A 137 27.25 -32.77 -14.57
C MET A 137 27.23 -31.34 -15.09
N ILE A 138 28.11 -31.01 -16.04
CA ILE A 138 28.22 -29.67 -16.61
C ILE A 138 28.23 -29.68 -18.13
N GLY A 139 27.56 -28.70 -18.74
CA GLY A 139 27.64 -28.50 -20.18
C GLY A 139 29.04 -28.04 -20.61
N ALA A 140 29.51 -28.54 -21.75
CA ALA A 140 30.81 -28.24 -22.35
C ALA A 140 30.63 -27.82 -23.81
N ALA A 141 30.75 -26.52 -24.09
CA ALA A 141 30.58 -25.99 -25.45
C ALA A 141 31.26 -24.61 -25.61
N PRO A 142 31.54 -24.17 -26.86
CA PRO A 142 32.15 -22.87 -27.09
C PRO A 142 31.13 -21.74 -26.97
N GLY A 143 31.52 -20.62 -26.32
CA GLY A 143 30.63 -19.46 -26.14
C GLY A 143 29.57 -19.69 -25.06
N LYS A 144 28.32 -19.31 -25.33
CA LYS A 144 27.20 -19.50 -24.38
C LYS A 144 26.78 -20.97 -24.37
N VAL A 145 27.24 -21.69 -23.36
CA VAL A 145 27.14 -23.17 -23.26
C VAL A 145 25.68 -23.64 -23.34
N ALA A 146 24.78 -23.01 -22.59
CA ALA A 146 23.37 -23.39 -22.54
C ALA A 146 22.65 -23.32 -23.90
N ASP A 147 23.14 -22.53 -24.87
CA ASP A 147 22.54 -22.46 -26.20
C ASP A 147 22.91 -23.68 -27.10
N LYS A 148 23.89 -24.48 -26.66
CA LYS A 148 24.51 -25.56 -27.45
C LYS A 148 24.42 -26.94 -26.81
N VAL A 149 24.24 -27.01 -25.49
CA VAL A 149 24.03 -28.25 -24.75
C VAL A 149 22.56 -28.29 -24.34
N ILE A 150 21.77 -29.08 -25.05
CA ILE A 150 20.31 -29.16 -24.87
C ILE A 150 19.96 -30.59 -24.52
N ILE A 151 19.31 -30.79 -23.38
CA ILE A 151 18.76 -32.07 -22.94
C ILE A 151 17.24 -31.95 -23.00
N GLU A 152 16.59 -32.84 -23.74
CA GLU A 152 15.16 -32.82 -24.00
C GLU A 152 14.55 -34.22 -23.82
N ASN A 153 13.35 -34.29 -23.26
CA ASN A 153 12.60 -35.54 -23.13
C ASN A 153 11.13 -35.28 -23.52
N THR A 154 10.47 -36.25 -24.16
CA THR A 154 9.06 -36.18 -24.58
C THR A 154 8.14 -37.15 -23.85
N ARG A 155 8.68 -38.04 -23.00
CA ARG A 155 7.91 -39.13 -22.38
C ARG A 155 7.83 -39.01 -20.87
N ASP A 156 8.98 -38.81 -20.24
CA ASP A 156 9.12 -38.78 -18.79
C ASP A 156 9.82 -37.49 -18.34
N SER A 157 9.91 -37.30 -17.02
CA SER A 157 10.61 -36.15 -16.45
C SER A 157 12.06 -36.11 -16.94
N THR A 158 12.55 -34.96 -17.41
CA THR A 158 13.88 -34.86 -18.06
C THR A 158 15.03 -35.16 -17.09
N PHE A 159 14.91 -34.68 -15.86
CA PHE A 159 15.81 -35.00 -14.75
C PHE A 159 14.99 -35.36 -13.52
N VAL A 160 15.34 -36.47 -12.87
CA VAL A 160 14.75 -36.89 -11.60
C VAL A 160 15.86 -37.05 -10.56
N PHE A 161 15.82 -36.25 -9.50
CA PHE A 161 16.70 -36.34 -8.35
C PHE A 161 16.04 -37.14 -7.25
N MET A 162 16.69 -38.25 -6.89
CA MET A 162 16.21 -39.19 -5.88
C MET A 162 17.12 -39.17 -4.65
N GLU A 163 16.72 -39.88 -3.61
CA GLU A 163 17.50 -40.04 -2.39
C GLU A 163 18.93 -40.51 -2.74
N GLY A 164 19.94 -39.90 -2.11
CA GLY A 164 21.36 -40.12 -2.44
C GLY A 164 21.97 -39.07 -3.38
N SER A 165 21.16 -38.20 -4.01
CA SER A 165 21.64 -37.05 -4.79
C SER A 165 21.98 -35.79 -3.97
N GLU A 166 22.31 -35.99 -2.70
CA GLU A 166 22.90 -34.94 -1.85
C GLU A 166 24.14 -34.37 -2.53
N ASP A 167 24.32 -33.05 -2.55
CA ASP A 167 25.47 -32.38 -3.19
C ASP A 167 25.65 -32.64 -4.70
N ALA A 168 24.72 -33.32 -5.38
CA ALA A 168 24.76 -33.47 -6.82
C ALA A 168 24.70 -32.09 -7.48
N TYR A 169 25.45 -31.86 -8.55
CA TYR A 169 25.53 -30.57 -9.24
C TYR A 169 25.16 -30.74 -10.70
N VAL A 170 24.24 -29.92 -11.20
CA VAL A 170 23.90 -29.83 -12.63
C VAL A 170 23.98 -28.38 -13.08
N GLY A 171 24.76 -28.09 -14.12
CA GLY A 171 24.88 -26.71 -14.58
C GLY A 171 25.28 -26.47 -16.02
N TYR A 172 25.11 -25.22 -16.46
CA TYR A 172 25.54 -24.71 -17.76
C TYR A 172 24.90 -25.42 -18.97
N MET A 173 23.60 -25.71 -18.93
CA MET A 173 22.89 -26.39 -20.02
C MET A 173 21.44 -25.92 -20.15
N THR A 174 20.80 -26.26 -21.26
CA THR A 174 19.34 -26.12 -21.41
C THR A 174 18.67 -27.47 -21.15
N ILE A 175 17.69 -27.49 -20.26
CA ILE A 175 16.88 -28.66 -19.90
C ILE A 175 15.46 -28.39 -20.36
N LYS A 176 14.89 -29.33 -21.13
CA LYS A 176 13.54 -29.21 -21.70
C LYS A 176 12.71 -30.45 -21.46
N PHE A 177 11.44 -30.23 -21.17
CA PHE A 177 10.41 -31.26 -21.27
C PHE A 177 9.35 -30.85 -22.28
N ASN A 178 9.17 -31.65 -23.32
CA ASN A 178 8.31 -31.33 -24.44
C ASN A 178 7.46 -32.55 -24.82
N PRO A 179 6.42 -32.87 -24.03
CA PRO A 179 5.69 -34.11 -24.20
C PRO A 179 4.97 -34.19 -25.55
N ASP A 180 5.00 -35.38 -26.16
CA ASP A 180 4.34 -35.65 -27.45
C ASP A 180 2.81 -35.51 -27.34
N ASP A 181 2.24 -36.05 -26.27
CA ASP A 181 0.84 -35.81 -25.90
C ASP A 181 0.75 -34.70 -24.86
N LYS A 182 0.13 -33.58 -25.26
CA LYS A 182 -0.12 -32.42 -24.38
C LYS A 182 -1.46 -32.51 -23.67
N SER A 183 -2.19 -33.62 -23.82
CA SER A 183 -3.49 -33.85 -23.21
C SER A 183 -3.36 -34.25 -21.74
N ALA A 184 -4.27 -33.73 -20.90
CA ALA A 184 -4.31 -34.01 -19.46
C ALA A 184 -4.84 -35.41 -19.10
N GLN A 185 -4.88 -36.36 -20.05
CA GLN A 185 -5.54 -37.66 -19.86
C GLN A 185 -4.67 -38.71 -19.16
N HIS A 186 -3.35 -38.47 -19.04
CA HIS A 186 -2.43 -39.35 -18.33
C HIS A 186 -2.23 -38.89 -16.87
N HIS A 187 -2.57 -39.78 -15.93
CA HIS A 187 -2.65 -39.51 -14.49
C HIS A 187 -1.31 -39.26 -13.76
N ASN A 188 -0.16 -39.30 -14.45
CA ASN A 188 1.14 -39.03 -13.85
C ASN A 188 1.66 -37.66 -14.33
N ALA A 189 1.76 -36.70 -13.42
CA ALA A 189 2.34 -35.38 -13.72
C ALA A 189 3.86 -35.51 -13.82
N HIS A 190 4.39 -35.63 -15.03
CA HIS A 190 5.83 -35.53 -15.29
C HIS A 190 6.28 -34.06 -15.36
N HIS A 191 7.50 -33.79 -14.91
CA HIS A 191 8.06 -32.46 -14.75
C HIS A 191 9.35 -32.30 -15.56
N CYS A 192 9.78 -31.07 -15.90
CA CYS A 192 11.09 -30.94 -16.55
C CYS A 192 12.24 -31.27 -15.59
N LEU A 193 12.15 -30.77 -14.36
CA LEU A 193 13.08 -31.05 -13.27
C LEU A 193 12.28 -31.53 -12.06
N GLU A 194 12.52 -32.75 -11.61
CA GLU A 194 11.84 -33.34 -10.47
C GLU A 194 12.81 -33.60 -9.32
N ILE A 195 12.53 -33.03 -8.15
CA ILE A 195 13.37 -33.10 -6.95
C ILE A 195 12.50 -33.69 -5.84
N THR A 196 12.81 -34.92 -5.46
CA THR A 196 11.99 -35.75 -4.58
C THR A 196 12.44 -35.67 -3.11
N VAL A 197 11.99 -36.60 -2.27
CA VAL A 197 12.29 -36.62 -0.83
C VAL A 197 13.79 -36.76 -0.55
N ASN A 198 14.26 -36.18 0.56
CA ASN A 198 15.63 -36.31 1.06
C ASN A 198 16.74 -36.03 0.04
N CYS A 199 16.53 -35.10 -0.90
CA CYS A 199 17.59 -34.68 -1.82
C CYS A 199 17.85 -33.17 -1.79
N SER A 200 19.10 -32.78 -2.04
CA SER A 200 19.56 -31.40 -1.95
C SER A 200 20.52 -31.02 -3.11
N PRO A 201 20.13 -31.25 -4.37
CA PRO A 201 20.99 -30.96 -5.51
C PRO A 201 21.20 -29.45 -5.70
N ILE A 202 22.29 -29.11 -6.38
CA ILE A 202 22.63 -27.76 -6.84
C ILE A 202 22.37 -27.67 -8.34
N ILE A 203 21.50 -26.76 -8.75
CA ILE A 203 21.21 -26.47 -10.15
C ILE A 203 21.63 -25.04 -10.46
N ASP A 204 22.58 -24.86 -11.37
CA ASP A 204 23.28 -23.58 -11.56
C ASP A 204 23.49 -23.22 -13.04
N HIS A 205 23.20 -21.97 -13.42
CA HIS A 205 23.34 -21.47 -14.79
C HIS A 205 22.60 -22.32 -15.85
N CYS A 206 21.45 -22.91 -15.49
CA CYS A 206 20.62 -23.68 -16.41
C CYS A 206 19.49 -22.85 -17.02
N ILE A 207 19.08 -23.19 -18.25
CA ILE A 207 17.83 -22.72 -18.85
C ILE A 207 16.83 -23.87 -18.78
N ILE A 208 15.71 -23.69 -18.09
CA ILE A 208 14.71 -24.73 -17.86
C ILE A 208 13.42 -24.31 -18.54
N ARG A 209 12.91 -25.16 -19.44
CA ARG A 209 11.65 -24.90 -20.18
C ARG A 209 10.78 -26.14 -20.24
N SER A 210 9.46 -25.95 -20.20
CA SER A 210 8.51 -27.06 -20.32
C SER A 210 7.29 -26.68 -21.14
N THR A 211 6.98 -27.46 -22.19
CA THR A 211 5.71 -27.29 -22.93
C THR A 211 4.57 -28.14 -22.35
N CYS A 212 4.83 -28.84 -21.23
CA CYS A 212 3.83 -29.62 -20.52
C CYS A 212 2.76 -28.70 -19.94
N THR A 213 1.49 -29.07 -20.14
CA THR A 213 0.32 -28.37 -19.61
C THR A 213 -0.15 -28.92 -18.26
N VAL A 214 0.43 -30.04 -17.80
CA VAL A 214 0.04 -30.75 -16.58
C VAL A 214 1.08 -30.59 -15.47
N GLY A 215 2.35 -30.87 -15.75
CA GLY A 215 3.45 -30.73 -14.80
C GLY A 215 4.20 -29.41 -14.93
N SER A 216 4.78 -28.96 -13.82
CA SER A 216 5.62 -27.76 -13.74
C SER A 216 6.99 -27.93 -14.41
N ALA A 217 7.68 -26.81 -14.64
CA ALA A 217 9.05 -26.84 -15.12
C ALA A 217 10.01 -27.37 -14.04
N VAL A 218 9.89 -26.87 -12.81
CA VAL A 218 10.60 -27.42 -11.66
C VAL A 218 9.58 -27.84 -10.60
N CYS A 219 9.69 -29.06 -10.11
CA CYS A 219 8.90 -29.61 -9.01
C CYS A 219 9.84 -30.02 -7.88
N VAL A 220 9.60 -29.48 -6.69
CA VAL A 220 10.30 -29.84 -5.46
C VAL A 220 9.25 -30.31 -4.46
N SER A 221 9.29 -31.61 -4.17
CA SER A 221 8.22 -32.26 -3.41
C SER A 221 8.78 -33.21 -2.37
N GLY A 222 8.16 -33.17 -1.19
CA GLY A 222 8.40 -34.13 -0.13
C GLY A 222 9.35 -33.62 0.95
N GLN A 223 9.28 -34.29 2.09
CA GLN A 223 10.09 -33.97 3.25
C GLN A 223 11.59 -34.20 2.95
N GLY A 224 12.43 -33.27 3.39
CA GLY A 224 13.88 -33.33 3.17
C GLY A 224 14.32 -32.86 1.78
N ALA A 225 13.40 -32.62 0.83
CA ALA A 225 13.72 -31.98 -0.44
C ALA A 225 14.18 -30.53 -0.19
N SER A 226 15.44 -30.22 -0.46
CA SER A 226 16.04 -28.91 -0.17
C SER A 226 17.12 -28.53 -1.19
N PRO A 227 16.77 -28.33 -2.47
CA PRO A 227 17.74 -27.99 -3.49
C PRO A 227 18.26 -26.57 -3.36
N THR A 228 19.40 -26.30 -4.00
CA THR A 228 19.88 -24.94 -4.27
C THR A 228 19.77 -24.66 -5.77
N ILE A 229 18.87 -23.77 -6.18
CA ILE A 229 18.70 -23.37 -7.58
C ILE A 229 19.13 -21.92 -7.72
N LYS A 230 20.17 -21.66 -8.51
CA LYS A 230 20.75 -20.32 -8.65
C LYS A 230 21.17 -19.99 -10.08
N HIS A 231 21.14 -18.70 -10.42
CA HIS A 231 21.48 -18.19 -11.76
C HIS A 231 20.74 -18.90 -12.92
N CYS A 232 19.59 -19.51 -12.64
CA CYS A 232 18.82 -20.24 -13.62
C CYS A 232 17.78 -19.33 -14.30
N ASN A 233 17.41 -19.70 -15.52
CA ASN A 233 16.32 -19.09 -16.27
C ASN A 233 15.20 -20.13 -16.44
N ILE A 234 14.13 -19.98 -15.67
CA ILE A 234 12.93 -20.83 -15.70
C ILE A 234 11.84 -20.08 -16.46
N SER A 235 11.77 -20.29 -17.78
CA SER A 235 10.92 -19.47 -18.64
C SER A 235 10.18 -20.21 -19.73
N ASP A 236 9.20 -19.51 -20.30
CA ASP A 236 8.44 -19.97 -21.48
C ASP A 236 7.77 -21.33 -21.24
N CYS A 237 7.22 -21.54 -20.04
CA CYS A 237 6.57 -22.79 -19.67
C CYS A 237 5.04 -22.73 -19.81
N GLU A 238 4.41 -23.81 -20.27
CA GLU A 238 2.94 -23.90 -20.43
C GLU A 238 2.18 -24.27 -19.13
N ASN A 239 2.91 -24.35 -18.00
CA ASN A 239 2.37 -24.53 -16.65
C ASN A 239 3.17 -23.63 -15.68
N VAL A 240 3.29 -24.02 -14.40
CA VAL A 240 4.01 -23.33 -13.34
C VAL A 240 5.51 -23.40 -13.58
N GLY A 241 6.22 -22.30 -13.33
CA GLY A 241 7.67 -22.27 -13.39
C GLY A 241 8.30 -23.12 -12.28
N LEU A 242 8.13 -22.70 -11.04
CA LEU A 242 8.69 -23.35 -9.86
C LEU A 242 7.59 -23.77 -8.89
N TYR A 243 7.48 -25.06 -8.61
CA TYR A 243 6.45 -25.65 -7.75
C TYR A 243 7.10 -26.30 -6.52
N ILE A 244 6.81 -25.79 -5.32
CA ILE A 244 7.30 -26.31 -4.03
C ILE A 244 6.11 -26.80 -3.21
N THR A 245 6.12 -28.08 -2.82
CA THR A 245 4.98 -28.73 -2.15
C THR A 245 5.42 -29.75 -1.09
N ASP A 246 4.49 -30.18 -0.26
CA ASP A 246 4.60 -31.34 0.63
C ASP A 246 5.82 -31.27 1.56
N HIS A 247 5.91 -30.17 2.32
CA HIS A 247 7.00 -29.87 3.26
C HIS A 247 8.38 -29.63 2.63
N ALA A 248 8.48 -29.54 1.31
CA ALA A 248 9.73 -29.21 0.62
C ALA A 248 10.25 -27.83 1.02
N GLN A 249 11.57 -27.71 1.03
CA GLN A 249 12.35 -26.51 1.31
C GLN A 249 13.26 -26.21 0.11
N GLY A 250 14.32 -25.45 0.34
CA GLY A 250 15.33 -25.13 -0.67
C GLY A 250 15.68 -23.64 -0.69
N ILE A 251 16.79 -23.35 -1.37
CA ILE A 251 17.29 -21.99 -1.59
C ILE A 251 17.22 -21.69 -3.08
N TYR A 252 16.53 -20.61 -3.43
CA TYR A 252 16.35 -20.18 -4.80
C TYR A 252 16.88 -18.75 -4.89
N GLU A 253 18.02 -18.54 -5.54
CA GLU A 253 18.67 -17.22 -5.58
C GLU A 253 19.10 -16.77 -6.97
N ASP A 254 18.94 -15.47 -7.24
CA ASP A 254 19.43 -14.85 -8.48
C ASP A 254 18.90 -15.53 -9.76
N ASN A 255 17.65 -16.04 -9.72
CA ASN A 255 17.00 -16.67 -10.87
C ASN A 255 16.06 -15.71 -11.60
N GLU A 256 15.88 -16.00 -12.87
CA GLU A 256 14.93 -15.37 -13.79
C GLU A 256 13.76 -16.34 -14.00
N ILE A 257 12.54 -15.94 -13.64
CA ILE A 257 11.33 -16.76 -13.73
C ILE A 257 10.28 -15.99 -14.53
N SER A 258 10.07 -16.34 -15.80
CA SER A 258 9.28 -15.50 -16.69
C SER A 258 8.52 -16.18 -17.81
N ASN A 259 7.50 -15.50 -18.34
CA ASN A 259 6.66 -15.97 -19.45
C ASN A 259 5.95 -17.32 -19.22
N ASN A 260 5.73 -17.71 -17.96
CA ASN A 260 5.03 -18.94 -17.62
C ASN A 260 3.51 -18.77 -17.75
N ALA A 261 2.81 -19.82 -18.18
CA ALA A 261 1.37 -19.75 -18.47
C ALA A 261 0.51 -19.74 -17.22
N LEU A 262 0.93 -20.46 -16.18
CA LEU A 262 0.38 -20.34 -14.82
C LEU A 262 1.35 -19.51 -13.96
N ALA A 263 1.33 -19.67 -12.64
CA ALA A 263 2.13 -18.82 -11.79
C ALA A 263 3.64 -19.02 -11.99
N GLY A 264 4.42 -17.98 -11.71
CA GLY A 264 5.87 -18.09 -11.68
C GLY A 264 6.32 -19.06 -10.59
N ILE A 265 5.80 -18.88 -9.37
CA ILE A 265 6.12 -19.72 -8.21
C ILE A 265 4.84 -20.17 -7.50
N TRP A 266 4.72 -21.46 -7.23
CA TRP A 266 3.71 -22.04 -6.35
C TRP A 266 4.34 -22.61 -5.08
N VAL A 267 3.76 -22.26 -3.94
CA VAL A 267 4.12 -22.85 -2.64
C VAL A 267 2.85 -23.37 -1.96
N LYS A 268 2.76 -24.67 -1.72
CA LYS A 268 1.61 -25.27 -1.04
C LYS A 268 1.97 -26.42 -0.11
N ASN A 269 0.97 -26.95 0.59
CA ASN A 269 1.10 -28.13 1.45
C ASN A 269 2.32 -28.03 2.38
N HIS A 270 2.41 -26.93 3.14
CA HIS A 270 3.51 -26.65 4.06
C HIS A 270 4.91 -26.49 3.44
N GLY A 271 5.03 -26.35 2.11
CA GLY A 271 6.28 -25.97 1.47
C GLY A 271 6.82 -24.65 2.04
N ASN A 272 8.14 -24.55 2.22
CA ASN A 272 8.78 -23.44 2.91
C ASN A 272 10.12 -23.05 2.25
N PRO A 273 10.09 -22.49 1.04
CA PRO A 273 11.30 -22.12 0.31
C PRO A 273 11.92 -20.83 0.84
N ILE A 274 13.22 -20.66 0.60
CA ILE A 274 13.93 -19.38 0.79
C ILE A 274 14.25 -18.81 -0.59
N ILE A 275 13.66 -17.68 -0.94
CA ILE A 275 13.70 -17.09 -2.29
C ILE A 275 14.32 -15.69 -2.20
N ARG A 276 15.53 -15.52 -2.76
CA ARG A 276 16.31 -14.27 -2.65
C ARG A 276 16.71 -13.71 -4.00
N ARG A 277 16.54 -12.40 -4.21
CA ARG A 277 17.05 -11.69 -5.41
C ARG A 277 16.57 -12.30 -6.74
N ASN A 278 15.37 -12.87 -6.76
CA ASN A 278 14.79 -13.44 -7.98
C ASN A 278 13.95 -12.40 -8.73
N HIS A 279 13.92 -12.53 -10.05
CA HIS A 279 13.09 -11.74 -10.96
C HIS A 279 11.92 -12.61 -11.45
N ILE A 280 10.68 -12.24 -11.11
CA ILE A 280 9.47 -13.03 -11.39
C ILE A 280 8.51 -12.18 -12.19
N HIS A 281 8.44 -12.40 -13.51
CA HIS A 281 7.80 -11.42 -14.37
C HIS A 281 7.21 -11.92 -15.68
N HIS A 282 6.33 -11.10 -16.26
CA HIS A 282 5.71 -11.36 -17.57
C HIS A 282 4.95 -12.70 -17.64
N GLY A 283 4.57 -13.26 -16.49
CA GLY A 283 3.71 -14.45 -16.42
C GLY A 283 2.28 -14.14 -16.86
N ARG A 284 1.61 -15.14 -17.43
CA ARG A 284 0.21 -15.03 -17.87
C ARG A 284 -0.80 -15.22 -16.72
N ASP A 285 -0.31 -15.42 -15.50
CA ASP A 285 -1.07 -15.59 -14.27
C ASP A 285 -0.44 -14.79 -13.10
N VAL A 286 -0.59 -15.24 -11.85
CA VAL A 286 0.02 -14.68 -10.64
C VAL A 286 1.55 -14.81 -10.66
N GLY A 287 2.29 -13.85 -10.09
CA GLY A 287 3.74 -13.98 -9.92
C GLY A 287 4.12 -15.09 -8.94
N VAL A 288 3.68 -14.95 -7.68
CA VAL A 288 3.88 -15.92 -6.61
C VAL A 288 2.53 -16.27 -5.97
N PHE A 289 2.21 -17.55 -5.87
CA PHE A 289 1.00 -18.03 -5.22
C PHE A 289 1.33 -18.96 -4.06
N THR A 290 0.89 -18.59 -2.86
CA THR A 290 1.04 -19.40 -1.65
C THR A 290 -0.33 -19.82 -1.11
N PHE A 291 -0.54 -21.12 -0.92
CA PHE A 291 -1.84 -21.65 -0.49
C PHE A 291 -1.71 -22.96 0.29
N ASP A 292 -2.80 -23.49 0.86
CA ASP A 292 -2.83 -24.73 1.65
C ASP A 292 -1.70 -24.82 2.69
N HIS A 293 -1.65 -23.84 3.60
CA HIS A 293 -0.61 -23.71 4.63
C HIS A 293 0.82 -23.54 4.09
N GLY A 294 0.98 -23.16 2.81
CA GLY A 294 2.25 -22.77 2.23
C GLY A 294 2.91 -21.63 3.01
N MET A 295 4.23 -21.75 3.18
CA MET A 295 5.08 -20.80 3.88
C MET A 295 6.05 -20.18 2.86
N GLY A 296 7.25 -19.81 3.31
CA GLY A 296 8.31 -19.29 2.47
C GLY A 296 8.82 -17.93 2.92
N TYR A 297 10.10 -17.68 2.67
CA TYR A 297 10.78 -16.43 2.95
C TYR A 297 11.26 -15.81 1.65
N PHE A 298 10.70 -14.65 1.29
CA PHE A 298 11.02 -13.91 0.07
C PHE A 298 11.77 -12.64 0.44
N GLU A 299 12.96 -12.45 -0.13
CA GLU A 299 13.81 -11.30 0.16
C GLU A 299 14.37 -10.67 -1.11
N SER A 300 14.24 -9.34 -1.23
CA SER A 300 14.85 -8.58 -2.34
C SER A 300 14.47 -9.08 -3.73
N CYS A 301 13.28 -9.65 -3.89
CA CYS A 301 12.77 -10.10 -5.18
C CYS A 301 12.07 -8.97 -5.94
N SER A 302 12.12 -9.01 -7.27
CA SER A 302 11.39 -8.10 -8.16
C SER A 302 10.28 -8.86 -8.86
N ILE A 303 9.02 -8.53 -8.55
CA ILE A 303 7.82 -9.24 -9.02
C ILE A 303 6.99 -8.26 -9.85
N HIS A 304 6.93 -8.46 -11.17
CA HIS A 304 6.31 -7.44 -12.02
C HIS A 304 5.72 -7.90 -13.35
N ARG A 305 4.85 -7.08 -13.93
CA ARG A 305 4.27 -7.30 -15.27
C ARG A 305 3.58 -8.66 -15.44
N ASN A 306 3.14 -9.25 -14.33
CA ASN A 306 2.32 -10.45 -14.32
C ASN A 306 0.86 -10.08 -14.61
N ARG A 307 0.11 -10.98 -15.25
CA ARG A 307 -1.27 -10.73 -15.68
C ARG A 307 -2.24 -10.64 -14.50
N ILE A 308 -2.00 -11.39 -13.43
CA ILE A 308 -2.82 -11.34 -12.22
C ILE A 308 -2.02 -10.62 -11.13
N ALA A 309 -2.11 -11.07 -9.87
CA ALA A 309 -1.47 -10.41 -8.76
C ALA A 309 0.03 -10.65 -8.79
N GLY A 310 0.81 -9.72 -8.25
CA GLY A 310 2.23 -9.99 -8.00
C GLY A 310 2.39 -11.14 -7.00
N PHE A 311 1.64 -11.06 -5.90
CA PHE A 311 1.68 -12.03 -4.83
C PHE A 311 0.26 -12.39 -4.37
N GLU A 312 -0.08 -13.67 -4.35
CA GLU A 312 -1.37 -14.18 -3.86
C GLU A 312 -1.20 -15.14 -2.67
N VAL A 313 -2.05 -14.99 -1.66
CA VAL A 313 -2.03 -15.79 -0.43
C VAL A 313 -3.45 -16.24 -0.08
N LYS A 314 -3.66 -17.56 0.08
CA LYS A 314 -4.94 -18.12 0.50
C LYS A 314 -4.84 -19.35 1.39
N ALA A 315 -5.96 -19.85 1.89
CA ALA A 315 -6.08 -21.14 2.58
C ALA A 315 -5.03 -21.32 3.69
N TYR A 316 -4.99 -20.35 4.63
CA TYR A 316 -4.10 -20.32 5.79
C TYR A 316 -2.59 -20.25 5.50
N ALA A 317 -2.19 -20.04 4.23
CA ALA A 317 -0.79 -19.77 3.89
C ALA A 317 -0.29 -18.50 4.59
N ASN A 318 1.00 -18.49 4.93
CA ASN A 318 1.62 -17.44 5.74
C ASN A 318 3.09 -17.18 5.33
N PRO A 319 3.32 -16.69 4.10
CA PRO A 319 4.67 -16.33 3.64
C PRO A 319 5.20 -15.08 4.36
N THR A 320 6.52 -14.94 4.41
CA THR A 320 7.21 -13.73 4.87
C THR A 320 7.91 -13.07 3.68
N VAL A 321 7.51 -11.84 3.34
CA VAL A 321 7.97 -11.10 2.16
C VAL A 321 8.60 -9.79 2.60
N VAL A 322 9.90 -9.65 2.38
CA VAL A 322 10.73 -8.60 2.96
C VAL A 322 11.56 -7.88 1.90
N ARG A 323 11.50 -6.55 1.87
CA ARG A 323 12.31 -5.72 0.95
C ARG A 323 12.19 -6.10 -0.53
N CYS A 324 11.02 -6.61 -0.94
CA CYS A 324 10.71 -6.92 -2.33
C CYS A 324 10.08 -5.72 -3.04
N GLU A 325 10.15 -5.72 -4.37
CA GLU A 325 9.48 -4.75 -5.24
C GLU A 325 8.36 -5.46 -6.00
N ILE A 326 7.11 -5.01 -5.82
CA ILE A 326 5.90 -5.61 -6.43
C ILE A 326 5.20 -4.55 -7.27
N HIS A 327 5.35 -4.61 -8.59
CA HIS A 327 4.99 -3.48 -9.43
C HIS A 327 4.52 -3.81 -10.85
N HIS A 328 3.85 -2.85 -11.49
CA HIS A 328 3.44 -2.96 -12.90
C HIS A 328 2.61 -4.23 -13.20
N GLY A 329 1.92 -4.79 -12.20
CA GLY A 329 0.98 -5.90 -12.39
C GLY A 329 -0.32 -5.44 -13.04
N GLN A 330 -0.96 -6.31 -13.82
CA GLN A 330 -2.23 -5.97 -14.46
C GLN A 330 -3.44 -6.02 -13.51
N THR A 331 -3.29 -6.59 -12.31
CA THR A 331 -4.28 -6.51 -11.23
C THR A 331 -3.69 -5.89 -9.95
N GLY A 332 -3.95 -6.45 -8.76
CA GLY A 332 -3.45 -5.96 -7.48
C GLY A 332 -1.99 -6.37 -7.24
N GLY A 333 -1.27 -5.62 -6.40
CA GLY A 333 0.10 -5.99 -6.04
C GLY A 333 0.14 -7.27 -5.19
N ILE A 334 -0.51 -7.20 -4.03
CA ILE A 334 -0.67 -8.30 -3.09
C ILE A 334 -2.16 -8.61 -2.92
N TYR A 335 -2.53 -9.88 -3.01
CA TYR A 335 -3.90 -10.35 -2.82
C TYR A 335 -3.97 -11.43 -1.74
N VAL A 336 -4.60 -11.12 -0.60
CA VAL A 336 -4.77 -12.03 0.52
C VAL A 336 -6.26 -12.33 0.71
N HIS A 337 -6.64 -13.61 0.56
CA HIS A 337 -8.03 -14.04 0.64
C HIS A 337 -8.18 -15.44 1.27
N GLU A 338 -9.41 -15.90 1.47
CA GLU A 338 -9.77 -17.20 2.08
C GLU A 338 -8.93 -17.56 3.32
N LYS A 339 -8.97 -16.70 4.34
CA LYS A 339 -8.21 -16.85 5.60
C LYS A 339 -6.68 -16.91 5.40
N GLY A 340 -6.19 -16.39 4.27
CA GLY A 340 -4.78 -16.16 4.04
C GLY A 340 -4.19 -15.24 5.11
N ARG A 341 -2.92 -15.47 5.41
CA ARG A 341 -2.12 -14.60 6.27
C ARG A 341 -0.99 -14.01 5.44
N GLY A 342 0.20 -13.89 6.01
CA GLY A 342 1.36 -13.34 5.37
C GLY A 342 1.89 -12.11 6.09
N GLN A 343 3.20 -11.95 6.05
CA GLN A 343 3.92 -10.81 6.58
C GLN A 343 4.61 -10.08 5.44
N PHE A 344 4.14 -8.89 5.12
CA PHE A 344 4.68 -8.04 4.07
C PHE A 344 5.37 -6.85 4.73
N ILE A 345 6.70 -6.88 4.76
CA ILE A 345 7.55 -5.98 5.55
C ILE A 345 8.52 -5.22 4.64
N GLU A 346 8.59 -3.90 4.76
CA GLU A 346 9.60 -3.07 4.07
C GLU A 346 9.61 -3.20 2.54
N ASN A 347 8.47 -3.54 1.92
CA ASN A 347 8.36 -3.70 0.47
C ASN A 347 8.00 -2.38 -0.23
N LYS A 348 8.29 -2.30 -1.53
CA LYS A 348 7.78 -1.26 -2.42
C LYS A 348 6.69 -1.84 -3.32
N ILE A 349 5.48 -1.29 -3.25
CA ILE A 349 4.32 -1.76 -4.00
C ILE A 349 3.77 -0.60 -4.83
N TYR A 350 3.91 -0.64 -6.15
CA TYR A 350 3.62 0.54 -6.98
C TYR A 350 3.25 0.26 -8.42
N ALA A 351 2.60 1.24 -9.07
CA ALA A 351 2.24 1.18 -10.49
C ALA A 351 1.43 -0.07 -10.88
N ASN A 352 0.67 -0.64 -9.95
CA ASN A 352 -0.25 -1.74 -10.22
C ASN A 352 -1.58 -1.17 -10.74
N ASN A 353 -2.23 -1.92 -11.64
CA ASN A 353 -3.48 -1.47 -12.26
C ASN A 353 -4.67 -1.46 -11.29
N PHE A 354 -4.65 -2.32 -10.28
CA PHE A 354 -5.59 -2.28 -9.16
C PHE A 354 -4.89 -1.90 -7.86
N ALA A 355 -5.53 -2.13 -6.71
CA ALA A 355 -4.98 -1.67 -5.45
C ALA A 355 -3.62 -2.32 -5.15
N GLY A 356 -2.77 -1.60 -4.40
CA GLY A 356 -1.49 -2.15 -3.97
C GLY A 356 -1.66 -3.43 -3.16
N VAL A 357 -2.60 -3.42 -2.22
CA VAL A 357 -2.91 -4.56 -1.35
C VAL A 357 -4.42 -4.79 -1.28
N TRP A 358 -4.85 -6.04 -1.49
CA TRP A 358 -6.21 -6.52 -1.31
C TRP A 358 -6.29 -7.51 -0.16
N ILE A 359 -7.22 -7.28 0.76
CA ILE A 359 -7.47 -8.16 1.91
C ILE A 359 -8.97 -8.49 1.97
N THR A 360 -9.30 -9.78 1.89
CA THR A 360 -10.71 -10.21 1.89
C THR A 360 -10.93 -11.60 2.48
N SER A 361 -12.19 -12.03 2.56
CA SER A 361 -12.60 -13.38 2.95
C SER A 361 -11.96 -13.85 4.27
N ASN A 362 -12.15 -13.04 5.33
CA ASN A 362 -11.63 -13.30 6.68
C ASN A 362 -10.10 -13.42 6.78
N SER A 363 -9.35 -12.83 5.85
CA SER A 363 -7.89 -12.82 5.89
C SER A 363 -7.34 -11.83 6.90
N ASP A 364 -6.14 -12.11 7.41
CA ASP A 364 -5.52 -11.35 8.51
C ASP A 364 -4.00 -11.22 8.32
N PRO A 365 -3.54 -10.48 7.28
CA PRO A 365 -2.12 -10.27 7.02
C PRO A 365 -1.52 -9.14 7.87
N THR A 366 -0.20 -9.11 7.97
CA THR A 366 0.56 -7.96 8.50
C THR A 366 1.21 -7.20 7.37
N ILE A 367 0.84 -5.93 7.19
CA ILE A 367 1.39 -4.99 6.21
C ILE A 367 2.16 -3.92 6.98
N ARG A 368 3.48 -4.02 7.04
CA ARG A 368 4.31 -3.18 7.91
C ARG A 368 5.49 -2.51 7.23
N GLY A 369 5.65 -1.20 7.41
CA GLY A 369 6.85 -0.48 6.93
C GLY A 369 6.99 -0.42 5.41
N ASN A 370 5.92 -0.66 4.64
CA ASN A 370 5.96 -0.67 3.18
C ASN A 370 5.75 0.73 2.60
N ALA A 371 6.25 0.96 1.40
CA ALA A 371 5.88 2.09 0.56
C ALA A 371 4.86 1.65 -0.50
N ILE A 372 3.65 2.21 -0.48
CA ILE A 372 2.54 1.82 -1.37
C ILE A 372 2.07 3.03 -2.18
N PHE A 373 2.46 3.12 -3.45
CA PHE A 373 2.34 4.38 -4.18
C PHE A 373 2.07 4.28 -5.67
N ASN A 374 1.55 5.37 -6.24
CA ASN A 374 1.29 5.53 -7.68
C ASN A 374 0.53 4.35 -8.30
N GLY A 375 -0.40 3.73 -7.56
CA GLY A 375 -1.32 2.73 -8.08
C GLY A 375 -2.52 3.38 -8.79
N ASN A 376 -3.10 2.67 -9.75
CA ASN A 376 -4.27 3.14 -10.49
C ASN A 376 -5.61 2.98 -9.71
N GLN A 377 -5.56 2.40 -8.51
CA GLN A 377 -6.68 2.34 -7.56
C GLN A 377 -6.23 2.77 -6.15
N GLY A 378 -6.77 2.15 -5.08
CA GLY A 378 -6.42 2.48 -3.70
C GLY A 378 -5.09 1.87 -3.27
N GLY A 379 -4.51 2.37 -2.17
CA GLY A 379 -3.29 1.77 -1.62
C GLY A 379 -3.56 0.40 -1.02
N VAL A 380 -4.39 0.37 0.02
CA VAL A 380 -4.83 -0.84 0.74
C VAL A 380 -6.35 -0.91 0.72
N TYR A 381 -6.91 -2.00 0.21
CA TYR A 381 -8.36 -2.20 0.12
C TYR A 381 -8.79 -3.48 0.84
N ILE A 382 -9.68 -3.30 1.82
CA ILE A 382 -10.09 -4.30 2.80
C ILE A 382 -11.61 -4.47 2.73
N PHE A 383 -12.08 -5.67 2.41
CA PHE A 383 -13.49 -5.98 2.22
C PHE A 383 -13.82 -7.43 2.66
N GLY A 384 -15.09 -7.82 2.66
CA GLY A 384 -15.51 -9.20 2.93
C GLY A 384 -15.00 -9.77 4.26
N ASP A 385 -15.28 -9.06 5.37
CA ASP A 385 -14.83 -9.43 6.73
C ASP A 385 -13.29 -9.52 6.87
N GLY A 386 -12.55 -8.80 6.01
CA GLY A 386 -11.10 -8.69 6.07
C GLY A 386 -10.61 -8.02 7.36
N ARG A 387 -9.45 -8.46 7.83
CA ARG A 387 -8.76 -7.95 9.02
C ARG A 387 -7.32 -7.58 8.65
N GLY A 388 -6.39 -7.67 9.57
CA GLY A 388 -4.98 -7.36 9.34
C GLY A 388 -4.49 -6.15 10.14
N LEU A 389 -3.17 -6.12 10.29
CA LEU A 389 -2.43 -5.02 10.87
C LEU A 389 -1.76 -4.22 9.74
N ILE A 390 -2.13 -2.95 9.60
CA ILE A 390 -1.55 -2.01 8.64
C ILE A 390 -0.77 -0.99 9.47
N GLU A 391 0.55 -1.17 9.54
CA GLU A 391 1.40 -0.43 10.48
C GLU A 391 2.60 0.25 9.82
N GLY A 392 2.83 1.53 10.12
CA GLY A 392 4.10 2.17 9.77
C GLY A 392 4.36 2.29 8.26
N ASN A 393 3.32 2.21 7.43
CA ASN A 393 3.45 2.29 5.98
C ASN A 393 3.40 3.74 5.50
N ASP A 394 4.02 3.97 4.35
CA ASP A 394 3.97 5.23 3.62
C ASP A 394 3.13 5.06 2.34
N ILE A 395 1.95 5.67 2.30
CA ILE A 395 0.92 5.42 1.28
C ILE A 395 0.60 6.73 0.55
N TYR A 396 0.98 6.84 -0.72
CA TYR A 396 0.85 8.12 -1.43
C TYR A 396 0.65 8.03 -2.95
N GLY A 397 0.16 9.11 -3.56
CA GLY A 397 0.07 9.20 -5.03
C GLY A 397 -0.91 8.23 -5.70
N ASN A 398 -1.71 7.49 -4.92
CA ASN A 398 -2.70 6.54 -5.43
C ASN A 398 -3.93 7.27 -6.00
N ALA A 399 -4.54 6.68 -7.03
CA ALA A 399 -5.68 7.29 -7.73
C ALA A 399 -6.98 7.27 -6.90
N LEU A 400 -7.18 6.22 -6.10
CA LEU A 400 -8.30 6.13 -5.14
C LEU A 400 -7.79 6.29 -3.70
N ALA A 401 -8.63 5.95 -2.72
CA ALA A 401 -8.30 6.17 -1.31
C ALA A 401 -7.01 5.45 -0.91
N GLY A 402 -6.21 6.08 -0.05
CA GLY A 402 -4.99 5.47 0.48
C GLY A 402 -5.30 4.14 1.20
N ILE A 403 -6.31 4.16 2.09
CA ILE A 403 -6.86 2.97 2.72
C ILE A 403 -8.38 2.97 2.57
N GLN A 404 -8.95 1.84 2.13
CA GLN A 404 -10.39 1.64 2.03
C GLN A 404 -10.84 0.43 2.85
N ILE A 405 -11.87 0.60 3.69
CA ILE A 405 -12.40 -0.41 4.61
C ILE A 405 -13.90 -0.53 4.37
N ARG A 406 -14.37 -1.72 3.98
CA ARG A 406 -15.80 -1.95 3.71
C ARG A 406 -16.31 -3.33 4.10
N THR A 407 -17.62 -3.53 3.98
CA THR A 407 -18.28 -4.84 4.08
C THR A 407 -17.89 -5.57 5.37
N ASN A 408 -18.21 -4.94 6.51
CA ASN A 408 -17.95 -5.44 7.88
C ASN A 408 -16.47 -5.68 8.24
N SER A 409 -15.52 -5.25 7.41
CA SER A 409 -14.09 -5.40 7.70
C SER A 409 -13.67 -4.62 8.94
N CYS A 410 -12.70 -5.15 9.69
CA CYS A 410 -12.27 -4.60 10.98
C CYS A 410 -10.74 -4.71 11.15
N PRO A 411 -9.95 -3.89 10.43
CA PRO A 411 -8.50 -3.88 10.55
C PRO A 411 -8.00 -3.02 11.72
N ILE A 412 -6.71 -3.16 12.03
CA ILE A 412 -5.97 -2.21 12.87
C ILE A 412 -5.06 -1.40 11.95
N VAL A 413 -5.27 -0.09 11.89
CA VAL A 413 -4.52 0.85 11.05
C VAL A 413 -3.78 1.81 11.97
N ARG A 414 -2.46 1.72 12.06
CA ARG A 414 -1.68 2.58 12.96
C ARG A 414 -0.33 3.05 12.45
N HIS A 415 0.13 4.21 12.92
CA HIS A 415 1.45 4.74 12.58
C HIS A 415 1.71 4.94 11.08
N ASN A 416 0.68 4.98 10.23
CA ASN A 416 0.85 5.15 8.79
C ASN A 416 0.89 6.63 8.41
N LYS A 417 1.63 6.94 7.34
CA LYS A 417 1.54 8.21 6.61
C LYS A 417 0.72 8.00 5.36
N ILE A 418 -0.34 8.78 5.20
CA ILE A 418 -1.29 8.65 4.09
C ILE A 418 -1.47 10.02 3.45
N HIS A 419 -0.83 10.23 2.30
CA HIS A 419 -0.70 11.58 1.76
C HIS A 419 -0.64 11.69 0.24
N ASP A 420 -0.82 12.91 -0.26
CA ASP A 420 -0.71 13.25 -1.68
C ASP A 420 -1.51 12.31 -2.62
N GLY A 421 -2.62 11.75 -2.13
CA GLY A 421 -3.55 10.94 -2.91
C GLY A 421 -4.51 11.78 -3.74
N GLN A 422 -5.01 11.19 -4.84
CA GLN A 422 -6.01 11.83 -5.71
C GLN A 422 -7.43 11.71 -5.15
N HIS A 423 -7.62 10.89 -4.12
CA HIS A 423 -8.89 10.71 -3.41
C HIS A 423 -8.74 11.09 -1.93
N GLY A 424 -9.65 10.62 -1.07
CA GLY A 424 -9.56 10.74 0.39
C GLY A 424 -8.49 9.83 1.00
N GLY A 425 -7.96 10.19 2.17
CA GLY A 425 -6.89 9.41 2.80
C GLY A 425 -7.37 8.04 3.27
N ILE A 426 -8.36 8.02 4.17
CA ILE A 426 -8.99 6.79 4.67
C ILE A 426 -10.49 6.84 4.37
N TYR A 427 -11.01 5.79 3.74
CA TYR A 427 -12.43 5.68 3.39
C TYR A 427 -13.08 4.44 4.01
N VAL A 428 -14.01 4.65 4.93
CA VAL A 428 -14.73 3.59 5.67
C VAL A 428 -16.21 3.62 5.26
N HIS A 429 -16.68 2.56 4.61
CA HIS A 429 -18.05 2.49 4.09
C HIS A 429 -18.67 1.09 4.23
N GLU A 430 -19.95 0.93 3.90
CA GLU A 430 -20.68 -0.34 3.98
C GLU A 430 -20.44 -1.13 5.29
N LYS A 431 -20.77 -0.52 6.42
CA LYS A 431 -20.59 -1.10 7.77
C LYS A 431 -19.12 -1.43 8.11
N GLY A 432 -18.16 -0.76 7.48
CA GLY A 432 -16.75 -0.87 7.82
C GLY A 432 -16.49 -0.46 9.28
N GLN A 433 -15.53 -1.13 9.91
CA GLN A 433 -15.14 -0.95 11.30
C GLN A 433 -13.62 -0.85 11.39
N GLY A 434 -13.07 -1.02 12.59
CA GLY A 434 -11.63 -1.07 12.84
C GLY A 434 -11.15 0.06 13.73
N VAL A 435 -9.89 -0.07 14.15
CA VAL A 435 -9.20 0.92 14.96
C VAL A 435 -8.20 1.64 14.07
N ILE A 436 -8.37 2.96 13.95
CA ILE A 436 -7.51 3.86 13.18
C ILE A 436 -6.83 4.77 14.20
N GLU A 437 -5.57 4.49 14.52
CA GLU A 437 -4.86 5.22 15.57
C GLU A 437 -3.46 5.70 15.20
N GLU A 438 -3.07 6.88 15.69
CA GLU A 438 -1.69 7.36 15.56
C GLU A 438 -1.20 7.46 14.11
N ASN A 439 -2.11 7.70 13.16
CA ASN A 439 -1.79 7.92 11.75
C ASN A 439 -1.64 9.41 11.45
N GLU A 440 -0.89 9.71 10.39
CA GLU A 440 -0.71 11.05 9.83
C GLU A 440 -1.33 11.09 8.42
N VAL A 441 -2.40 11.88 8.26
CA VAL A 441 -3.20 11.94 7.02
C VAL A 441 -3.22 13.37 6.50
N TYR A 442 -2.62 13.62 5.33
CA TYR A 442 -2.43 14.99 4.85
C TYR A 442 -2.34 15.14 3.32
N SER A 443 -2.52 16.36 2.81
CA SER A 443 -2.39 16.70 1.37
C SER A 443 -3.25 15.88 0.39
N ASN A 444 -4.18 15.07 0.87
CA ASN A 444 -5.11 14.31 0.05
C ASN A 444 -6.11 15.26 -0.63
N THR A 445 -6.51 14.90 -1.86
CA THR A 445 -7.34 15.77 -2.70
C THR A 445 -8.79 15.85 -2.20
N LEU A 446 -9.29 14.79 -1.58
CA LEU A 446 -10.63 14.75 -1.00
C LEU A 446 -10.54 14.70 0.54
N ALA A 447 -11.61 14.25 1.21
CA ALA A 447 -11.66 14.22 2.67
C ALA A 447 -10.48 13.41 3.28
N GLY A 448 -9.88 13.91 4.36
CA GLY A 448 -8.81 13.19 5.06
C GLY A 448 -9.27 11.81 5.50
N VAL A 449 -10.39 11.77 6.24
CA VAL A 449 -11.10 10.53 6.59
C VAL A 449 -12.58 10.66 6.26
N TRP A 450 -13.15 9.67 5.58
CA TRP A 450 -14.55 9.62 5.23
C TRP A 450 -15.21 8.36 5.79
N VAL A 451 -16.27 8.54 6.57
CA VAL A 451 -17.07 7.49 7.21
C VAL A 451 -18.51 7.56 6.72
N THR A 452 -19.01 6.47 6.14
CA THR A 452 -20.34 6.43 5.54
C THR A 452 -21.06 5.09 5.63
N THR A 453 -22.35 5.07 5.31
CA THR A 453 -23.16 3.87 5.03
C THR A 453 -23.12 2.89 6.22
N GLY A 454 -23.49 3.40 7.39
CA GLY A 454 -23.57 2.63 8.63
C GLY A 454 -22.23 2.23 9.25
N SER A 455 -21.11 2.78 8.80
CA SER A 455 -19.77 2.45 9.31
C SER A 455 -19.52 3.02 10.72
N THR A 456 -18.75 2.29 11.53
CA THR A 456 -18.52 2.56 12.95
C THR A 456 -17.03 2.46 13.38
N PRO A 457 -16.09 3.12 12.70
CA PRO A 457 -14.67 3.09 13.08
C PRO A 457 -14.39 3.79 14.42
N VAL A 458 -13.28 3.42 15.06
CA VAL A 458 -12.70 4.17 16.18
C VAL A 458 -11.44 4.89 15.69
N LEU A 459 -11.50 6.22 15.64
CA LEU A 459 -10.40 7.09 15.25
C LEU A 459 -9.80 7.76 16.48
N ARG A 460 -8.54 7.49 16.79
CA ARG A 460 -7.88 8.08 17.97
C ARG A 460 -6.44 8.50 17.78
N ARG A 461 -6.02 9.62 18.39
CA ARG A 461 -4.61 10.07 18.35
C ARG A 461 -4.05 10.26 16.94
N ASN A 462 -4.89 10.50 15.94
CA ASN A 462 -4.44 10.79 14.57
C ASN A 462 -4.17 12.28 14.37
N ARG A 463 -3.25 12.59 13.46
CA ARG A 463 -3.03 13.93 12.93
C ARG A 463 -3.59 14.00 11.52
N ILE A 464 -4.69 14.74 11.33
CA ILE A 464 -5.40 14.86 10.05
C ILE A 464 -5.34 16.31 9.62
N HIS A 465 -4.52 16.66 8.63
CA HIS A 465 -4.24 18.06 8.36
C HIS A 465 -3.94 18.39 6.90
N SER A 466 -3.93 19.68 6.57
CA SER A 466 -3.46 20.16 5.26
C SER A 466 -4.16 19.51 4.06
N GLY A 467 -5.42 19.08 4.24
CA GLY A 467 -6.22 18.49 3.18
C GLY A 467 -6.87 19.56 2.31
N LYS A 468 -7.08 19.25 1.02
CA LYS A 468 -7.76 20.15 0.08
C LYS A 468 -9.28 20.18 0.27
N GLN A 469 -9.83 19.28 1.09
CA GLN A 469 -11.25 19.23 1.45
C GLN A 469 -11.46 19.22 2.97
N VAL A 470 -12.44 18.44 3.45
CA VAL A 470 -12.84 18.28 4.85
C VAL A 470 -11.83 17.38 5.56
N GLY A 471 -11.56 17.64 6.84
CA GLY A 471 -10.69 16.77 7.64
C GLY A 471 -11.32 15.38 7.86
N VAL A 472 -12.43 15.34 8.61
CA VAL A 472 -13.20 14.13 8.89
C VAL A 472 -14.66 14.31 8.48
N TYR A 473 -15.17 13.38 7.68
CA TYR A 473 -16.51 13.50 7.12
C TYR A 473 -17.40 12.30 7.48
N PHE A 474 -18.47 12.55 8.22
CA PHE A 474 -19.52 11.58 8.52
C PHE A 474 -20.75 11.82 7.63
N TYR A 475 -21.08 10.84 6.80
CA TYR A 475 -22.15 10.90 5.80
C TYR A 475 -23.04 9.66 5.85
N ASP A 476 -24.30 9.77 5.39
CA ASP A 476 -25.23 8.64 5.20
C ASP A 476 -25.19 7.60 6.34
N ASN A 477 -25.69 8.01 7.51
CA ASN A 477 -25.66 7.18 8.73
C ASN A 477 -24.23 6.75 9.13
N GLY A 478 -23.25 7.65 8.96
CA GLY A 478 -21.89 7.49 9.47
C GLY A 478 -21.87 7.62 10.99
N HIS A 479 -21.24 6.64 11.65
CA HIS A 479 -21.13 6.56 13.11
C HIS A 479 -19.67 6.36 13.51
N GLY A 480 -19.45 6.04 14.78
CA GLY A 480 -18.11 5.75 15.31
C GLY A 480 -17.67 6.77 16.36
N VAL A 481 -16.40 6.65 16.72
CA VAL A 481 -15.77 7.46 17.76
C VAL A 481 -14.61 8.22 17.15
N LEU A 482 -14.59 9.53 17.34
CA LEU A 482 -13.47 10.41 17.02
C LEU A 482 -12.94 10.97 18.34
N GLU A 483 -11.85 10.42 18.87
CA GLU A 483 -11.31 10.79 20.19
C GLU A 483 -9.84 11.22 20.15
N ASP A 484 -9.45 12.25 20.89
CA ASP A 484 -8.04 12.59 21.10
C ASP A 484 -7.25 12.84 19.79
N ASN A 485 -7.88 13.40 18.74
CA ASN A 485 -7.24 13.69 17.45
C ASN A 485 -6.92 15.19 17.29
N ASP A 486 -5.90 15.46 16.47
CA ASP A 486 -5.53 16.80 16.01
C ASP A 486 -5.98 16.97 14.54
N ILE A 487 -6.92 17.89 14.29
CA ILE A 487 -7.52 18.10 12.96
C ILE A 487 -7.35 19.57 12.56
N TYR A 488 -6.53 19.86 11.55
CA TYR A 488 -6.15 21.26 11.32
C TYR A 488 -5.77 21.63 9.88
N ASN A 489 -5.80 22.92 9.57
CA ASN A 489 -5.34 23.48 8.28
C ASN A 489 -6.02 22.87 7.05
N HIS A 490 -7.31 22.54 7.14
CA HIS A 490 -8.10 22.06 6.01
C HIS A 490 -8.70 23.24 5.21
N MET A 491 -8.84 23.07 3.90
CA MET A 491 -9.48 24.08 3.05
C MET A 491 -10.99 24.22 3.34
N TYR A 492 -11.62 23.17 3.86
CA TYR A 492 -13.01 23.18 4.32
C TYR A 492 -13.07 22.96 5.83
N SER A 493 -14.22 22.51 6.35
CA SER A 493 -14.39 22.28 7.77
C SER A 493 -13.47 21.17 8.29
N GLY A 494 -13.07 21.28 9.55
CA GLY A 494 -12.31 20.22 10.21
C GLY A 494 -13.14 18.93 10.30
N VAL A 495 -14.40 19.05 10.74
CA VAL A 495 -15.34 17.92 10.81
C VAL A 495 -16.69 18.28 10.18
N GLN A 496 -17.27 17.35 9.42
CA GLN A 496 -18.63 17.46 8.90
C GLN A 496 -19.50 16.28 9.31
N ILE A 497 -20.77 16.54 9.66
CA ILE A 497 -21.75 15.54 10.09
C ILE A 497 -23.08 15.81 9.37
N ARG A 498 -23.56 14.87 8.56
CA ARG A 498 -24.87 15.02 7.90
C ARG A 498 -25.61 13.71 7.63
N THR A 499 -26.88 13.83 7.22
CA THR A 499 -27.71 12.73 6.72
C THR A 499 -27.85 11.62 7.76
N GLY A 500 -28.40 11.95 8.94
CA GLY A 500 -28.62 10.99 10.03
C GLY A 500 -27.35 10.54 10.76
N SER A 501 -26.17 10.96 10.32
CA SER A 501 -24.91 10.62 10.98
C SER A 501 -24.88 11.09 12.43
N ASN A 502 -24.40 10.22 13.30
CA ASN A 502 -24.37 10.43 14.75
C ASN A 502 -23.07 9.89 15.36
N PRO A 503 -21.92 10.53 15.11
CA PRO A 503 -20.65 10.15 15.71
C PRO A 503 -20.51 10.68 17.15
N LYS A 504 -19.66 10.02 17.94
CA LYS A 504 -19.18 10.55 19.24
C LYS A 504 -17.82 11.23 19.04
N ILE A 505 -17.78 12.55 19.17
CA ILE A 505 -16.60 13.38 18.94
C ILE A 505 -16.13 13.95 20.28
N ARG A 506 -14.95 13.55 20.76
CA ARG A 506 -14.47 14.00 22.07
C ARG A 506 -12.99 14.24 22.22
N ARG A 507 -12.60 15.23 23.03
CA ARG A 507 -11.19 15.54 23.34
C ARG A 507 -10.32 15.78 22.10
N ASN A 508 -10.92 16.24 21.00
CA ASN A 508 -10.17 16.60 19.81
C ASN A 508 -9.80 18.08 19.83
N LYS A 509 -8.71 18.42 19.13
CA LYS A 509 -8.33 19.79 18.80
C LYS A 509 -8.61 20.06 17.34
N ILE A 510 -9.37 21.10 17.03
CA ILE A 510 -9.81 21.44 15.68
C ILE A 510 -9.52 22.91 15.36
N TRP A 511 -8.57 23.19 14.47
CA TRP A 511 -8.12 24.57 14.24
C TRP A 511 -7.55 24.88 12.85
N GLY A 512 -7.40 26.18 12.54
CA GLY A 512 -6.72 26.65 11.33
C GLY A 512 -7.44 26.34 10.02
N GLY A 513 -8.69 25.87 10.07
CA GLY A 513 -9.50 25.62 8.88
C GLY A 513 -9.91 26.92 8.19
N GLN A 514 -9.99 26.90 6.85
CA GLN A 514 -10.49 28.05 6.07
C GLN A 514 -12.03 28.18 6.11
N ASN A 515 -12.72 27.19 6.72
CA ASN A 515 -14.16 27.18 6.94
C ASN A 515 -14.45 26.99 8.44
N GLY A 516 -15.66 26.56 8.82
CA GLY A 516 -16.01 26.33 10.22
C GLY A 516 -15.33 25.10 10.81
N GLY A 517 -15.07 25.08 12.12
CA GLY A 517 -14.39 23.96 12.78
C GLY A 517 -15.17 22.65 12.66
N ILE A 518 -16.42 22.64 13.15
CA ILE A 518 -17.38 21.55 13.00
C ILE A 518 -18.63 22.06 12.30
N LEU A 519 -19.07 21.38 11.23
CA LEU A 519 -20.32 21.68 10.53
C LEU A 519 -21.29 20.49 10.63
N VAL A 520 -22.45 20.74 11.23
CA VAL A 520 -23.57 19.79 11.35
C VAL A 520 -24.73 20.28 10.48
N TYR A 521 -25.14 19.48 9.49
CA TYR A 521 -26.18 19.88 8.55
C TYR A 521 -27.00 18.70 8.04
N ASN A 522 -28.14 18.99 7.39
CA ASN A 522 -29.06 18.02 6.80
C ASN A 522 -29.39 16.87 7.79
N SER A 523 -30.01 17.22 8.92
CA SER A 523 -30.42 16.26 9.96
C SER A 523 -29.26 15.49 10.61
N GLY A 524 -28.09 16.13 10.78
CA GLY A 524 -26.98 15.58 11.56
C GLY A 524 -27.24 15.66 13.08
N LEU A 525 -26.72 14.70 13.86
CA LEU A 525 -27.06 14.55 15.29
C LEU A 525 -25.89 14.55 16.28
N GLY A 526 -24.64 14.45 15.82
CA GLY A 526 -23.48 14.05 16.62
C GLY A 526 -23.36 14.54 18.07
N PHE A 527 -22.73 13.72 18.91
CA PHE A 527 -22.42 14.05 20.30
C PHE A 527 -20.99 14.59 20.43
N ILE A 528 -20.89 15.89 20.63
CA ILE A 528 -19.64 16.68 20.57
C ILE A 528 -19.29 17.11 21.99
N GLU A 529 -18.30 16.47 22.60
CA GLU A 529 -17.99 16.60 24.03
C GLU A 529 -16.52 16.88 24.33
N ASP A 530 -16.21 17.82 25.22
CA ASP A 530 -14.83 18.07 25.70
C ASP A 530 -13.81 18.38 24.57
N ASN A 531 -14.24 19.00 23.45
CA ASN A 531 -13.35 19.39 22.35
C ASN A 531 -12.85 20.84 22.47
N GLU A 532 -11.70 21.13 21.86
CA GLU A 532 -11.10 22.46 21.75
C GLU A 532 -11.11 22.90 20.28
N ILE A 533 -11.84 23.98 19.97
CA ILE A 533 -12.11 24.46 18.60
C ILE A 533 -11.70 25.92 18.51
N PHE A 534 -10.69 26.25 17.69
CA PHE A 534 -10.10 27.59 17.70
C PHE A 534 -9.45 28.01 16.38
N ASP A 535 -9.17 29.31 16.20
CA ASP A 535 -8.49 29.90 15.01
C ASP A 535 -9.03 29.39 13.66
N ASN A 536 -10.34 29.11 13.59
CA ASN A 536 -11.01 28.81 12.32
C ASN A 536 -11.44 30.12 11.66
N ALA A 537 -11.37 30.16 10.33
CA ALA A 537 -11.67 31.37 9.56
C ALA A 537 -13.17 31.72 9.57
N MET A 538 -14.04 30.71 9.72
CA MET A 538 -15.47 30.86 9.94
C MET A 538 -15.85 30.36 11.34
N ALA A 539 -17.13 30.10 11.59
CA ALA A 539 -17.57 29.80 12.95
C ALA A 539 -16.93 28.53 13.52
N GLY A 540 -16.70 28.52 14.84
CA GLY A 540 -16.20 27.32 15.52
C GLY A 540 -17.10 26.11 15.28
N VAL A 541 -18.41 26.27 15.53
CA VAL A 541 -19.41 25.25 15.20
C VAL A 541 -20.59 25.85 14.41
N TRP A 542 -20.98 25.14 13.35
CA TRP A 542 -22.18 25.44 12.58
C TRP A 542 -23.23 24.34 12.68
N ILE A 543 -24.47 24.75 12.90
CA ILE A 543 -25.63 23.87 12.95
C ILE A 543 -26.69 24.41 11.98
N LYS A 544 -27.01 23.66 10.93
CA LYS A 544 -28.02 24.09 9.94
C LYS A 544 -28.94 22.96 9.47
N THR A 545 -30.01 23.31 8.78
CA THR A 545 -30.91 22.39 8.06
C THR A 545 -31.42 21.27 8.96
N ASP A 546 -32.22 21.66 9.96
CA ASP A 546 -32.90 20.77 10.91
C ASP A 546 -31.99 19.81 11.70
N SER A 547 -30.70 20.11 11.76
CA SER A 547 -29.73 19.34 12.55
C SER A 547 -29.93 19.57 14.05
N ASN A 548 -29.63 18.54 14.84
CA ASN A 548 -29.89 18.54 16.27
C ASN A 548 -28.75 17.87 17.06
N PRO A 549 -27.53 18.46 17.05
CA PRO A 549 -26.40 17.92 17.79
C PRO A 549 -26.47 18.22 19.29
N THR A 550 -25.71 17.46 20.08
CA THR A 550 -25.45 17.78 21.49
C THR A 550 -24.01 18.25 21.65
N LEU A 551 -23.83 19.47 22.14
CA LEU A 551 -22.52 20.08 22.43
C LEU A 551 -22.37 20.19 23.93
N ARG A 552 -21.38 19.49 24.50
CA ARG A 552 -21.14 19.49 25.94
C ARG A 552 -19.70 19.79 26.32
N ARG A 553 -19.47 20.74 27.24
CA ARG A 553 -18.13 21.03 27.80
C ARG A 553 -17.04 21.32 26.75
N ASN A 554 -17.41 21.89 25.59
CA ASN A 554 -16.44 22.28 24.57
C ASN A 554 -15.88 23.67 24.87
N LYS A 555 -14.64 23.91 24.44
CA LYS A 555 -14.00 25.22 24.40
C LYS A 555 -13.97 25.72 22.96
N ILE A 556 -14.63 26.84 22.69
CA ILE A 556 -14.77 27.41 21.34
C ILE A 556 -14.29 28.86 21.38
N HIS A 557 -13.11 29.12 20.84
CA HIS A 557 -12.46 30.40 21.09
C HIS A 557 -11.52 30.88 20.00
N ASP A 558 -11.16 32.17 20.07
CA ASP A 558 -10.19 32.80 19.18
C ASP A 558 -10.49 32.55 17.68
N GLY A 559 -11.77 32.37 17.32
CA GLY A 559 -12.25 32.23 15.95
C GLY A 559 -12.41 33.60 15.27
N ARG A 560 -12.29 33.63 13.94
CA ARG A 560 -12.39 34.87 13.13
C ARG A 560 -13.82 35.26 12.78
N ASP A 561 -14.79 34.44 13.18
CA ASP A 561 -16.23 34.63 13.01
C ASP A 561 -16.95 34.31 14.34
N GLY A 562 -18.22 33.91 14.30
CA GLY A 562 -19.00 33.54 15.49
C GLY A 562 -18.48 32.28 16.17
N GLY A 563 -18.68 32.16 17.48
CA GLY A 563 -18.31 30.93 18.19
C GLY A 563 -19.14 29.75 17.72
N ILE A 564 -20.46 29.85 17.91
CA ILE A 564 -21.45 28.89 17.40
C ILE A 564 -22.50 29.63 16.58
N CYS A 565 -22.76 29.20 15.34
CA CYS A 565 -23.87 29.75 14.56
C CYS A 565 -24.91 28.68 14.19
N ILE A 566 -26.18 29.02 14.36
CA ILE A 566 -27.32 28.11 14.24
C ILE A 566 -28.33 28.74 13.26
N PHE A 567 -28.60 28.05 12.16
CA PHE A 567 -29.40 28.54 11.04
C PHE A 567 -30.40 27.50 10.53
N ASN A 568 -31.35 27.94 9.71
CA ASN A 568 -32.24 27.10 8.90
C ASN A 568 -32.87 25.94 9.67
N GLY A 569 -33.64 26.24 10.70
CA GLY A 569 -34.31 25.21 11.52
C GLY A 569 -33.37 24.43 12.45
N GLY A 570 -32.10 24.85 12.57
CA GLY A 570 -31.12 24.24 13.44
C GLY A 570 -31.59 24.20 14.90
N ARG A 571 -31.29 23.08 15.56
CA ARG A 571 -31.60 22.80 16.97
C ARG A 571 -30.33 22.39 17.68
N GLY A 572 -30.48 21.82 18.87
CA GLY A 572 -29.38 21.22 19.60
C GLY A 572 -29.40 21.61 21.07
N LEU A 573 -28.73 20.78 21.86
CA LEU A 573 -28.47 21.03 23.27
C LEU A 573 -27.03 21.50 23.42
N LEU A 574 -26.85 22.76 23.81
CA LEU A 574 -25.55 23.35 24.12
C LEU A 574 -25.45 23.44 25.64
N GLU A 575 -24.67 22.56 26.25
CA GLU A 575 -24.52 22.46 27.69
C GLU A 575 -23.08 22.67 28.17
N GLU A 576 -22.89 23.50 29.20
CA GLU A 576 -21.61 23.63 29.92
C GLU A 576 -20.43 24.02 29.01
N ASN A 577 -20.67 24.69 27.87
CA ASN A 577 -19.61 25.09 26.94
C ASN A 577 -19.00 26.44 27.32
N ASP A 578 -17.72 26.60 27.02
CA ASP A 578 -16.97 27.84 27.14
C ASP A 578 -16.76 28.46 25.75
N ILE A 579 -17.33 29.63 25.54
CA ILE A 579 -17.31 30.32 24.24
C ILE A 579 -16.73 31.71 24.44
N PHE A 580 -15.53 31.97 23.95
CA PHE A 580 -14.82 33.21 24.30
C PHE A 580 -13.87 33.73 23.24
N ARG A 581 -13.59 35.04 23.27
CA ARG A 581 -12.63 35.71 22.36
C ARG A 581 -12.85 35.46 20.86
N ASN A 582 -14.09 35.16 20.46
CA ASN A 582 -14.46 35.08 19.05
C ASN A 582 -14.68 36.49 18.48
N ALA A 583 -14.34 36.69 17.21
CA ALA A 583 -14.38 38.00 16.56
C ALA A 583 -15.81 38.53 16.38
N GLN A 584 -16.77 37.64 16.13
CA GLN A 584 -18.20 37.95 16.05
C GLN A 584 -18.95 37.40 17.28
N ALA A 585 -20.28 37.30 17.18
CA ALA A 585 -21.12 36.87 18.30
C ALA A 585 -20.65 35.53 18.87
N GLY A 586 -20.66 35.41 20.20
CA GLY A 586 -20.35 34.13 20.86
C GLY A 586 -21.30 33.02 20.35
N VAL A 587 -22.60 33.27 20.40
CA VAL A 587 -23.62 32.42 19.78
C VAL A 587 -24.55 33.25 18.90
N LEU A 588 -24.66 32.89 17.62
CA LEU A 588 -25.59 33.48 16.66
C LEU A 588 -26.71 32.49 16.31
N ILE A 589 -27.96 32.89 16.49
CA ILE A 589 -29.14 32.06 16.24
C ILE A 589 -30.06 32.79 15.26
N SER A 590 -30.39 32.15 14.13
CA SER A 590 -31.17 32.79 13.07
C SER A 590 -32.03 31.79 12.31
N THR A 591 -32.96 32.30 11.51
CA THR A 591 -33.70 31.58 10.47
C THR A 591 -34.49 30.40 11.01
N ASN A 592 -35.48 30.71 11.86
CA ASN A 592 -36.40 29.73 12.48
C ASN A 592 -35.68 28.62 13.26
N SER A 593 -34.52 28.92 13.85
CA SER A 593 -33.77 27.97 14.70
C SER A 593 -34.30 27.97 16.13
N HIS A 594 -34.16 26.84 16.83
CA HIS A 594 -34.75 26.60 18.16
C HIS A 594 -33.82 25.80 19.10
N PRO A 595 -32.60 26.29 19.42
CA PRO A 595 -31.68 25.58 20.30
C PRO A 595 -32.00 25.75 21.80
N VAL A 596 -31.43 24.86 22.62
CA VAL A 596 -31.43 24.96 24.08
C VAL A 596 -30.00 25.20 24.56
N LEU A 597 -29.78 26.32 25.25
CA LEU A 597 -28.50 26.69 25.86
C LEU A 597 -28.61 26.57 27.38
N ARG A 598 -27.85 25.67 27.98
CA ARG A 598 -27.84 25.43 29.42
C ARG A 598 -26.45 25.58 30.03
N LYS A 599 -26.32 26.41 31.07
CA LYS A 599 -25.08 26.56 31.87
C LYS A 599 -23.81 26.87 31.05
N ASN A 600 -23.93 27.54 29.91
CA ASN A 600 -22.78 27.93 29.10
C ASN A 600 -22.14 29.22 29.67
N ARG A 601 -20.83 29.39 29.45
CA ARG A 601 -20.09 30.62 29.73
C ARG A 601 -19.71 31.28 28.42
N ILE A 602 -20.20 32.49 28.18
CA ILE A 602 -19.98 33.24 26.94
C ILE A 602 -19.36 34.58 27.28
N PHE A 603 -18.06 34.73 27.00
CA PHE A 603 -17.30 35.84 27.59
C PHE A 603 -16.12 36.34 26.77
N ASP A 604 -15.63 37.54 27.10
CA ASP A 604 -14.48 38.18 26.45
C ASP A 604 -14.56 38.21 24.91
N GLY A 605 -15.77 38.15 24.33
CA GLY A 605 -15.99 38.21 22.89
C GLY A 605 -15.81 39.63 22.35
N PHE A 606 -15.33 39.73 21.10
CA PHE A 606 -15.16 41.02 20.45
C PHE A 606 -16.46 41.60 19.88
N ALA A 607 -17.55 40.84 19.96
CA ALA A 607 -18.89 41.30 19.58
C ALA A 607 -19.92 41.12 20.72
N ALA A 608 -21.14 40.69 20.39
CA ALA A 608 -22.18 40.35 21.36
C ALA A 608 -21.97 38.95 21.96
N GLY A 609 -22.47 38.71 23.16
CA GLY A 609 -22.46 37.36 23.74
C GLY A 609 -23.36 36.40 22.94
N ILE A 610 -24.66 36.66 22.95
CA ILE A 610 -25.68 35.93 22.18
C ILE A 610 -26.42 36.91 21.28
N GLU A 611 -26.62 36.55 20.02
CA GLU A 611 -27.41 37.28 19.04
C GLU A 611 -28.49 36.39 18.43
N ILE A 612 -29.75 36.85 18.43
CA ILE A 612 -30.90 36.08 17.94
C ILE A 612 -31.72 36.92 16.96
N THR A 613 -31.90 36.41 15.73
CA THR A 613 -32.52 37.14 14.62
C THR A 613 -33.48 36.27 13.80
N ASN A 614 -34.15 36.86 12.80
CA ASN A 614 -34.87 36.15 11.74
C ASN A 614 -35.85 35.05 12.25
N HIS A 615 -36.75 35.43 13.15
CA HIS A 615 -37.80 34.56 13.72
C HIS A 615 -37.26 33.32 14.46
N ALA A 616 -35.97 33.29 14.80
CA ALA A 616 -35.45 32.26 15.68
C ALA A 616 -35.98 32.44 17.11
N THR A 617 -35.98 31.35 17.87
CA THR A 617 -36.24 31.36 19.31
C THR A 617 -35.13 30.61 20.01
N ALA A 618 -35.07 30.70 21.34
CA ALA A 618 -34.12 29.92 22.13
C ALA A 618 -34.63 29.72 23.56
N THR A 619 -34.22 28.62 24.18
CA THR A 619 -34.34 28.41 25.62
C THR A 619 -32.98 28.61 26.26
N LEU A 620 -32.85 29.63 27.10
CA LEU A 620 -31.64 29.98 27.83
C LEU A 620 -31.84 29.65 29.32
N GLU A 621 -31.09 28.69 29.86
CA GLU A 621 -31.15 28.31 31.27
C GLU A 621 -29.78 28.36 31.96
N GLY A 622 -29.62 29.17 33.00
CA GLY A 622 -28.42 29.17 33.84
C GLY A 622 -27.13 29.64 33.17
N ASN A 623 -27.20 30.31 32.01
CA ASN A 623 -26.01 30.75 31.27
C ASN A 623 -25.37 31.98 31.91
N GLN A 624 -24.06 32.13 31.75
CA GLN A 624 -23.26 33.27 32.21
C GLN A 624 -22.70 34.02 30.99
N ILE A 625 -23.11 35.27 30.80
CA ILE A 625 -22.73 36.08 29.65
C ILE A 625 -22.09 37.39 30.12
N PHE A 626 -20.78 37.54 29.94
CA PHE A 626 -20.05 38.63 30.58
C PHE A 626 -18.84 39.13 29.81
N ASN A 627 -18.41 40.37 30.07
CA ASN A 627 -17.20 40.98 29.50
C ASN A 627 -17.14 41.03 27.95
N ASN A 628 -18.27 40.94 27.25
CA ASN A 628 -18.29 41.09 25.80
C ASN A 628 -18.21 42.58 25.40
N ARG A 629 -17.64 42.87 24.22
CA ARG A 629 -17.42 44.25 23.73
C ARG A 629 -18.72 45.02 23.46
N PHE A 630 -19.76 44.34 22.99
CA PHE A 630 -21.10 44.95 22.85
C PHE A 630 -21.99 44.53 24.02
N GLY A 631 -23.26 44.19 23.77
CA GLY A 631 -24.17 43.68 24.77
C GLY A 631 -24.02 42.19 24.99
N GLY A 632 -24.52 41.69 26.12
CA GLY A 632 -24.53 40.26 26.40
C GLY A 632 -25.57 39.49 25.57
N LEU A 633 -26.78 40.03 25.40
CA LEU A 633 -27.86 39.39 24.65
C LEU A 633 -28.53 40.42 23.72
N PHE A 634 -28.58 40.12 22.43
CA PHE A 634 -29.29 40.90 21.42
C PHE A 634 -30.41 40.10 20.77
N LEU A 635 -31.60 40.72 20.70
CA LEU A 635 -32.82 40.13 20.15
C LEU A 635 -33.34 41.07 19.05
N ALA A 636 -33.50 40.57 17.83
CA ALA A 636 -34.13 41.32 16.76
C ALA A 636 -35.64 41.52 17.01
N SER A 637 -36.26 42.47 16.30
CA SER A 637 -37.71 42.69 16.36
C SER A 637 -38.49 41.41 16.05
N GLY A 638 -39.43 41.04 16.93
CA GLY A 638 -40.27 39.85 16.78
C GLY A 638 -39.65 38.54 17.30
N VAL A 639 -38.43 38.57 17.84
CA VAL A 639 -37.78 37.42 18.48
C VAL A 639 -38.22 37.30 19.94
N ASN A 640 -38.63 36.10 20.33
CA ASN A 640 -38.97 35.76 21.72
C ASN A 640 -38.04 34.65 22.24
N VAL A 641 -37.57 34.80 23.48
CA VAL A 641 -36.71 33.83 24.15
C VAL A 641 -37.27 33.42 25.50
N THR A 642 -37.10 32.15 25.84
CA THR A 642 -37.39 31.67 27.19
C THR A 642 -36.13 31.79 28.02
N MET A 643 -36.17 32.53 29.14
CA MET A 643 -35.03 32.72 30.02
C MET A 643 -35.33 32.23 31.44
N LYS A 644 -34.38 31.51 32.02
CA LYS A 644 -34.41 31.06 33.42
C LYS A 644 -33.02 31.12 34.02
N ASP A 645 -32.85 31.80 35.15
CA ASP A 645 -31.61 31.86 35.93
C ASP A 645 -30.33 32.28 35.16
N ASN A 646 -30.45 33.03 34.06
CA ASN A 646 -29.30 33.53 33.31
C ASN A 646 -28.69 34.76 33.98
N LYS A 647 -27.35 34.87 33.93
CA LYS A 647 -26.60 36.00 34.47
C LYS A 647 -25.90 36.76 33.34
N ILE A 648 -26.35 37.97 33.06
CA ILE A 648 -25.76 38.86 32.06
C ILE A 648 -25.14 40.05 32.80
N MET A 649 -23.81 40.21 32.74
CA MET A 649 -23.11 41.21 33.57
C MET A 649 -21.84 41.75 32.91
N ASN A 650 -21.43 42.98 33.27
CA ASN A 650 -20.13 43.57 32.92
C ASN A 650 -19.79 43.59 31.42
N ASN A 651 -20.80 43.61 30.55
CA ASN A 651 -20.56 43.82 29.11
C ASN A 651 -20.30 45.32 28.85
N GLN A 652 -19.59 45.65 27.78
CA GLN A 652 -19.07 47.01 27.59
C GLN A 652 -20.08 47.97 26.94
N ASP A 653 -21.21 47.47 26.44
CA ASP A 653 -22.34 48.24 25.87
C ASP A 653 -21.86 49.31 24.88
N ALA A 654 -20.92 48.94 24.00
CA ALA A 654 -20.28 49.88 23.08
C ALA A 654 -21.27 50.58 22.12
N ILE A 655 -22.46 50.01 21.88
CA ILE A 655 -23.53 50.65 21.10
C ILE A 655 -24.09 51.87 21.85
N GLU A 656 -24.43 51.74 23.14
CA GLU A 656 -24.95 52.87 23.94
C GLU A 656 -23.91 53.99 24.07
N LYS A 657 -22.63 53.61 24.21
CA LYS A 657 -21.51 54.56 24.18
C LYS A 657 -21.37 55.28 22.84
N ALA A 658 -21.67 54.62 21.71
CA ALA A 658 -21.65 55.23 20.40
C ALA A 658 -22.85 56.16 20.17
N VAL A 659 -24.03 55.73 20.64
CA VAL A 659 -25.27 56.53 20.60
C VAL A 659 -25.09 57.83 21.39
N SER A 660 -24.59 57.76 22.63
CA SER A 660 -24.32 58.93 23.48
C SER A 660 -23.27 59.89 22.90
N ARG A 661 -22.29 59.38 22.14
CA ARG A 661 -21.29 60.20 21.44
C ARG A 661 -21.76 60.76 20.09
N GLY A 662 -23.00 60.48 19.68
CA GLY A 662 -23.56 60.93 18.41
C GLY A 662 -22.87 60.33 17.17
N GLN A 663 -22.22 59.16 17.30
CA GLN A 663 -21.53 58.50 16.18
C GLN A 663 -22.53 57.80 15.26
N CYS A 664 -22.33 57.90 13.94
CA CYS A 664 -23.18 57.20 12.98
C CYS A 664 -22.95 55.69 13.09
N LEU A 665 -24.03 54.92 13.32
CA LEU A 665 -23.93 53.47 13.50
C LEU A 665 -23.69 52.69 12.19
N TYR A 666 -23.90 53.36 11.05
CA TYR A 666 -23.65 52.82 9.71
C TYR A 666 -22.20 52.99 9.22
N LYS A 667 -21.50 54.03 9.70
CA LYS A 667 -20.25 54.49 9.09
C LYS A 667 -19.06 54.25 10.01
N ILE A 668 -18.69 52.98 10.14
CA ILE A 668 -17.34 52.57 10.52
C ILE A 668 -16.96 51.46 9.54
N SER A 669 -15.71 51.43 9.10
CA SER A 669 -15.15 50.52 8.08
C SER A 669 -15.68 49.08 8.11
N SER A 670 -15.53 48.36 7.00
CA SER A 670 -16.03 46.99 6.72
C SER A 670 -15.82 45.91 7.78
N TYR A 671 -15.05 46.17 8.85
CA TYR A 671 -14.76 45.26 9.97
C TYR A 671 -15.33 45.74 11.32
N THR A 672 -16.15 46.80 11.34
CA THR A 672 -16.50 47.54 12.56
C THR A 672 -17.93 48.12 12.56
N SER A 673 -18.85 47.57 11.76
CA SER A 673 -20.27 47.96 11.86
C SER A 673 -20.84 47.55 13.22
N TYR A 674 -21.74 48.37 13.78
CA TYR A 674 -22.43 47.99 15.01
C TYR A 674 -23.43 46.87 14.69
N PRO A 675 -23.37 45.73 15.40
CA PRO A 675 -24.01 44.51 14.95
C PRO A 675 -25.53 44.58 14.98
N MET A 676 -26.16 45.25 15.96
CA MET A 676 -27.62 45.29 16.14
C MET A 676 -28.08 46.68 16.60
N HIS A 677 -28.93 47.38 15.84
CA HIS A 677 -29.45 48.71 16.22
C HIS A 677 -30.79 49.05 15.55
N ASP A 678 -31.42 50.13 16.02
CA ASP A 678 -32.68 50.62 15.46
C ASP A 678 -32.47 51.22 14.06
N PHE A 679 -33.32 50.79 13.12
CA PHE A 679 -33.41 51.30 11.77
C PHE A 679 -34.67 52.13 11.59
N TYR A 680 -34.51 53.29 10.96
CA TYR A 680 -35.59 54.21 10.70
C TYR A 680 -35.69 54.54 9.21
N ARG A 681 -36.91 54.74 8.74
CA ARG A 681 -37.23 55.26 7.41
C ARG A 681 -37.40 56.76 7.53
N CYS A 682 -36.78 57.55 6.67
CA CYS A 682 -37.05 58.96 6.51
C CYS A 682 -37.92 59.19 5.26
N HIS A 683 -39.18 59.55 5.47
CA HIS A 683 -40.13 59.84 4.40
C HIS A 683 -39.73 61.09 3.62
N THR A 684 -39.21 62.11 4.32
CA THR A 684 -38.72 63.36 3.70
C THR A 684 -37.59 63.12 2.70
N CYS A 685 -36.70 62.15 2.96
CA CYS A 685 -35.58 61.80 2.08
C CYS A 685 -35.86 60.62 1.17
N ASN A 686 -37.10 60.09 1.16
CA ASN A 686 -37.50 58.91 0.40
C ASN A 686 -36.56 57.70 0.59
N THR A 687 -36.12 57.47 1.83
CA THR A 687 -35.31 56.27 2.13
C THR A 687 -36.21 55.04 2.15
N THR A 688 -35.68 53.92 1.69
CA THR A 688 -36.27 52.58 1.74
C THR A 688 -35.60 51.75 2.84
N ASP A 689 -36.07 50.52 3.05
CA ASP A 689 -35.47 49.58 4.02
C ASP A 689 -34.00 49.26 3.70
N ARG A 690 -33.57 49.39 2.43
CA ARG A 690 -32.18 49.15 2.00
C ARG A 690 -31.24 50.30 2.34
N ASN A 691 -31.76 51.52 2.51
CA ASN A 691 -31.00 52.73 2.86
C ASN A 691 -31.60 53.42 4.08
N ALA A 692 -32.05 52.63 5.05
CA ALA A 692 -32.52 53.09 6.34
C ALA A 692 -31.44 53.90 7.08
N ILE A 693 -31.86 54.69 8.05
CA ILE A 693 -30.98 55.57 8.83
C ILE A 693 -30.97 55.15 10.30
N CYS A 694 -29.88 55.44 11.02
CA CYS A 694 -29.77 55.14 12.46
C CYS A 694 -30.25 56.32 13.32
N VAL A 695 -30.45 56.08 14.62
CA VAL A 695 -30.90 57.09 15.60
C VAL A 695 -30.05 58.38 15.60
N ASN A 696 -28.74 58.27 15.35
CA ASN A 696 -27.85 59.42 15.31
C ASN A 696 -27.89 60.17 13.98
N CYS A 697 -28.27 59.52 12.88
CA CYS A 697 -28.54 60.19 11.60
C CYS A 697 -29.77 61.09 11.71
N ILE A 698 -30.81 60.66 12.44
CA ILE A 698 -32.00 61.47 12.75
C ILE A 698 -31.59 62.77 13.44
N LYS A 699 -30.71 62.69 14.44
CA LYS A 699 -30.28 63.85 15.23
C LYS A 699 -29.33 64.79 14.50
N LYS A 700 -28.68 64.35 13.42
CA LYS A 700 -27.64 65.13 12.71
C LYS A 700 -28.06 65.55 11.32
N CYS A 701 -28.25 64.58 10.41
CA CYS A 701 -28.45 64.85 8.98
C CYS A 701 -29.93 64.88 8.57
N HIS A 702 -30.83 64.36 9.41
CA HIS A 702 -32.28 64.29 9.16
C HIS A 702 -33.07 65.02 10.26
N GLN A 703 -32.47 66.05 10.86
CA GLN A 703 -33.12 66.79 11.94
C GLN A 703 -34.36 67.52 11.41
N GLY A 704 -35.52 67.27 12.02
CA GLY A 704 -36.79 67.84 11.60
C GLY A 704 -37.46 67.14 10.40
N HIS A 705 -36.90 66.03 9.91
CA HIS A 705 -37.54 65.21 8.89
C HIS A 705 -38.58 64.27 9.50
N ASP A 706 -39.56 63.87 8.69
CA ASP A 706 -40.52 62.84 9.04
C ASP A 706 -39.85 61.46 8.98
N VAL A 707 -39.84 60.76 10.12
CA VAL A 707 -39.14 59.49 10.32
C VAL A 707 -40.02 58.45 11.01
N GLU A 708 -39.94 57.22 10.53
CA GLU A 708 -40.70 56.06 11.00
C GLU A 708 -39.72 54.97 11.48
N PHE A 709 -39.97 54.36 12.64
CA PHE A 709 -39.22 53.18 13.07
C PHE A 709 -39.59 51.98 12.21
N ILE A 710 -38.59 51.28 11.67
CA ILE A 710 -38.80 50.11 10.81
C ILE A 710 -38.63 48.83 11.63
N ARG A 711 -37.45 48.66 12.23
CA ARG A 711 -37.05 47.44 12.93
C ARG A 711 -35.79 47.67 13.76
N HIS A 712 -35.62 46.82 14.77
CA HIS A 712 -34.37 46.58 15.45
C HIS A 712 -33.78 45.29 14.88
N ASP A 713 -32.65 45.39 14.19
CA ASP A 713 -32.08 44.23 13.50
C ASP A 713 -30.56 44.36 13.35
N SER A 714 -29.94 43.29 12.87
CA SER A 714 -28.53 43.29 12.56
C SER A 714 -28.26 43.68 11.12
N HIS A 715 -27.22 44.49 10.90
CA HIS A 715 -26.78 44.76 9.54
C HIS A 715 -26.14 43.50 8.90
N LEU A 716 -25.58 42.62 9.74
CA LEU A 716 -24.96 41.35 9.34
C LEU A 716 -25.98 40.27 8.94
N GLY A 717 -27.22 40.31 9.44
CA GLY A 717 -28.30 39.43 9.01
C GLY A 717 -28.62 39.54 7.51
N TYR A 718 -28.35 40.69 6.89
CA TYR A 718 -28.46 40.88 5.44
C TYR A 718 -27.25 40.34 4.64
N PHE A 719 -26.05 40.33 5.24
CA PHE A 719 -24.84 39.83 4.56
C PHE A 719 -24.69 38.31 4.67
N HIS A 720 -25.07 37.69 5.80
CA HIS A 720 -25.09 36.22 5.91
C HIS A 720 -26.18 35.55 5.08
N ASN A 721 -27.31 36.24 4.82
CA ASN A 721 -28.29 35.79 3.82
C ASN A 721 -27.75 35.81 2.38
N ASN A 722 -26.71 36.60 2.10
CA ASN A 722 -26.03 36.67 0.79
C ASN A 722 -24.75 35.81 0.70
N TYR A 723 -24.33 35.13 1.78
CA TYR A 723 -23.49 33.94 1.64
C TYR A 723 -24.36 32.84 1.06
N ASN A 724 -24.52 32.89 -0.27
CA ASN A 724 -25.44 32.06 -1.02
C ASN A 724 -25.29 30.60 -0.55
N PRO A 725 -26.26 30.06 0.22
CA PRO A 725 -26.19 28.68 0.69
C PRO A 725 -26.06 27.74 -0.50
N LEU A 726 -26.63 28.13 -1.65
CA LEU A 726 -26.44 27.48 -2.93
C LEU A 726 -24.99 27.53 -3.45
N LEU A 727 -24.14 28.52 -3.23
CA LEU A 727 -22.74 28.44 -3.73
C LEU A 727 -21.89 27.46 -2.91
N ILE A 728 -22.15 27.38 -1.61
CA ILE A 728 -21.52 26.40 -0.72
C ILE A 728 -22.09 25.01 -1.00
N ASP A 729 -23.42 24.88 -1.07
CA ASP A 729 -24.10 23.62 -1.39
C ASP A 729 -23.87 23.20 -2.85
N ILE A 730 -23.73 24.09 -3.84
CA ILE A 730 -23.35 23.77 -5.23
C ILE A 730 -21.88 23.34 -5.30
N ALA A 731 -20.96 23.97 -4.56
CA ALA A 731 -19.59 23.46 -4.45
C ALA A 731 -19.54 22.05 -3.81
N PHE A 732 -20.44 21.76 -2.87
CA PHE A 732 -20.59 20.44 -2.26
C PHE A 732 -21.35 19.42 -3.13
N ILE A 733 -22.33 19.84 -3.95
CA ILE A 733 -23.12 19.01 -4.89
C ILE A 733 -22.32 18.72 -6.18
N THR A 734 -21.49 19.65 -6.66
CA THR A 734 -20.64 19.41 -7.85
C THR A 734 -19.59 18.32 -7.54
N VAL A 735 -19.14 18.28 -6.29
CA VAL A 735 -18.30 17.21 -5.75
C VAL A 735 -19.08 15.88 -5.69
N GLU A 736 -20.37 15.87 -5.31
CA GLU A 736 -21.24 14.67 -5.37
C GLU A 736 -21.43 14.10 -6.79
N TYR A 737 -21.57 14.96 -7.81
CA TYR A 737 -21.77 14.51 -9.19
C TYR A 737 -20.52 13.85 -9.77
N ILE A 738 -19.33 14.27 -9.32
CA ILE A 738 -18.05 13.62 -9.63
C ILE A 738 -17.90 12.33 -8.80
N PHE A 739 -18.32 12.34 -7.53
CA PHE A 739 -18.24 11.18 -6.63
C PHE A 739 -19.13 9.99 -7.04
N CYS A 740 -20.36 10.24 -7.52
CA CYS A 740 -21.25 9.18 -8.01
C CYS A 740 -20.82 8.58 -9.37
N GLN A 741 -19.91 9.23 -10.09
CA GLN A 741 -19.36 8.70 -11.36
C GLN A 741 -18.03 7.94 -11.19
N ILE A 742 -17.39 8.01 -10.01
CA ILE A 742 -16.10 7.37 -9.72
C ILE A 742 -16.24 6.10 -8.84
N LEU A 743 -17.42 5.87 -8.24
CA LEU A 743 -17.83 4.55 -7.72
C LEU A 743 -18.40 3.68 -8.83
#